data_AF-A0A559S4N8-F1
#
_entry.id   AF-A0A559S4N8-F1
#
_cell.length_a   1.000
_cell.length_b   1.000
_cell.length_c   1.000
_cell.angle_alpha   90.00
_cell.angle_beta   90.00
_cell.angle_gamma   90.00
#
_symmetry.space_group_name_H-M   'P 1'
#
loop_
_entity.id
_entity.type
_entity.pdbx_description
1 polymer ?
#
loop_
_entity_poly.entity_id
_entity_poly.type
_entity_poly.pdbx_seq_one_letter_code
_entity_poly.pdbx_strand_id
1 'polypeptide(L)'
;MSSNKFFFIIFVFTFSFSCKSEKEIQTKNITNQHPSLILTSQGVKDIRAQLGSIPIFDKTLAKVKAEVDAEIASGIEVPIPKDYSGGYTHSRHKQNWFILQKAGVLYQILDDEKYAKYVKDMLMQYEAMYKKLPLHPKTRSYARGKLFWQCLNDSNWLVYVSQAYDCIYNYLTEEERNKLETNLFRPFADHISIDSPQFYQRVHNHSTWGNAAVGMIGLVMNDEELIQRALYGIKGVNLNTKEKDDDGGFLNKDGKAGFLANIEEPFSPDGYYNEGPYYQRYAMYPFLVFAEGLHNVKPELKIFEYKNSVLLKSINALLNLTDADGDFFPLNDGQKGMSYYTSALVTAVDISYHYGKQDPGLLSIAEKQDRVLLDDSGLAVALGIKNEKTKPFNKKSINLSDGQDGTEGGVGILRNEDIELVFKYAAQGSSHGHYDKLSYSLYEKGEEILQDYGLSRFVNIEQKGGGNYLKENKTWAKQTIAHNTVTQNETSHFKGKYEIGSEHHSVLHYFSSDNDNIKVVSAKEDNAYPNTGILRTMAVIKDEDFEKPFVLDVMKINSNKANKYDFPFYYFGQVLQTNFDYKTPEVLKSLGNKNGYQHLYVEGSANVNKENSKFSWLHNNKFYSLTTVTNNKDELLFTRIGANDPDFNLRRDPALILRRKNTKNTLFVSTIESHGNYSPVTESAVNSKSNIKELKVVLDTDDYTAIEVTTIKGGDTKLFITANKSTTSKHSLEINDTNYKWTGAYYFK
;
A
#
# COMPACT_ATOMS: atom_id res chain seq x y z
N MET A 1 -29.44 92.81 4.44
CA MET A 1 -30.76 92.22 4.15
C MET A 1 -30.56 90.94 3.38
N SER A 2 -31.37 89.91 3.66
CA SER A 2 -31.36 88.57 3.05
C SER A 2 -30.24 87.63 3.48
N SER A 3 -30.60 86.77 4.43
CA SER A 3 -29.89 85.59 4.91
C SER A 3 -29.96 84.46 3.86
N ASN A 4 -28.85 83.76 3.62
CA ASN A 4 -28.87 82.40 3.08
C ASN A 4 -27.81 81.57 3.81
N LYS A 5 -28.27 80.69 4.70
CA LYS A 5 -27.46 79.67 5.39
C LYS A 5 -27.54 78.39 4.57
N PHE A 6 -26.39 77.89 4.13
CA PHE A 6 -26.25 76.53 3.59
C PHE A 6 -26.27 75.52 4.75
N PHE A 7 -27.18 74.55 4.65
CA PHE A 7 -27.32 73.44 5.59
C PHE A 7 -26.36 72.31 5.19
N PHE A 8 -25.43 71.96 6.08
CA PHE A 8 -24.59 70.77 5.98
C PHE A 8 -25.33 69.61 6.67
N ILE A 9 -25.73 68.58 5.91
CA ILE A 9 -26.30 67.35 6.48
C ILE A 9 -25.14 66.42 6.84
N ILE A 10 -24.90 66.27 8.14
CA ILE A 10 -24.01 65.26 8.71
C ILE A 10 -24.87 64.04 9.04
N PHE A 11 -24.63 62.92 8.36
CA PHE A 11 -25.19 61.62 8.72
C PHE A 11 -24.49 61.09 9.97
N VAL A 12 -25.17 61.16 11.12
CA VAL A 12 -24.77 60.49 12.36
C VAL A 12 -25.31 59.06 12.31
N PHE A 13 -24.43 58.08 12.09
CA PHE A 13 -24.76 56.67 12.32
C PHE A 13 -24.79 56.41 13.83
N THR A 14 -25.99 56.25 14.37
CA THR A 14 -26.24 55.75 15.71
C THR A 14 -26.13 54.22 15.69
N PHE A 15 -25.10 53.67 16.34
CA PHE A 15 -25.04 52.24 16.64
C PHE A 15 -26.01 51.93 17.79
N SER A 16 -27.17 51.39 17.47
CA SER A 16 -28.04 50.76 18.47
C SER A 16 -27.42 49.43 18.89
N PHE A 17 -26.91 49.37 20.13
CA PHE A 17 -26.60 48.11 20.81
C PHE A 17 -27.90 47.33 21.01
N SER A 18 -28.16 46.36 20.14
CA SER A 18 -29.17 45.33 20.37
C SER A 18 -28.53 44.25 21.23
N CYS A 19 -28.95 44.17 22.50
CA CYS A 19 -28.69 43.03 23.36
C CYS A 19 -29.29 41.77 22.72
N LYS A 20 -28.48 41.03 21.97
CA LYS A 20 -28.79 39.63 21.65
C LYS A 20 -28.55 38.85 22.93
N SER A 21 -29.62 38.32 23.49
CA SER A 21 -29.58 37.28 24.51
C SER A 21 -28.56 36.22 24.09
N GLU A 22 -27.55 36.00 24.92
CA GLU A 22 -26.74 34.79 24.87
C GLU A 22 -27.70 33.61 24.90
N LYS A 23 -27.84 32.93 23.76
CA LYS A 23 -28.35 31.56 23.78
C LYS A 23 -27.26 30.78 24.49
N GLU A 24 -27.48 30.50 25.77
CA GLU A 24 -26.89 29.33 26.42
C GLU A 24 -27.03 28.17 25.43
N ILE A 25 -25.89 27.74 24.89
CA ILE A 25 -25.78 26.44 24.26
C ILE A 25 -25.99 25.47 25.41
N GLN A 26 -27.24 25.03 25.58
CA GLN A 26 -27.52 23.85 26.38
C GLN A 26 -26.72 22.71 25.75
N THR A 27 -25.58 22.41 26.33
CA THR A 27 -24.96 21.09 26.29
C THR A 27 -25.97 20.12 26.88
N LYS A 28 -26.92 19.66 26.06
CA LYS A 28 -27.64 18.43 26.35
C LYS A 28 -26.56 17.38 26.55
N ASN A 29 -26.55 16.74 27.72
CA ASN A 29 -25.77 15.54 27.94
C ASN A 29 -26.12 14.52 26.83
N ILE A 30 -25.24 14.34 25.84
CA ILE A 30 -25.35 13.37 24.73
C ILE A 30 -25.03 11.94 25.25
N THR A 31 -25.02 11.72 26.55
CA THR A 31 -24.35 10.58 27.18
C THR A 31 -25.12 9.26 27.12
N ASN A 32 -26.02 9.01 26.16
CA ASN A 32 -26.76 7.72 26.03
C ASN A 32 -27.50 7.50 24.68
N GLN A 33 -27.01 8.04 23.56
CA GLN A 33 -27.61 7.72 22.26
C GLN A 33 -26.87 6.55 21.59
N HIS A 34 -27.58 5.46 21.32
CA HIS A 34 -27.09 4.32 20.56
C HIS A 34 -28.05 4.01 19.41
N PRO A 35 -27.55 3.71 18.19
CA PRO A 35 -26.13 3.64 17.84
C PRO A 35 -25.49 5.04 17.76
N SER A 36 -24.20 5.11 18.10
CA SER A 36 -23.39 6.33 18.05
C SER A 36 -21.95 6.12 17.55
N LEU A 37 -21.53 4.88 17.29
CA LEU A 37 -20.16 4.58 16.90
C LEU A 37 -19.94 4.82 15.40
N ILE A 38 -20.45 3.94 14.54
CA ILE A 38 -20.33 4.05 13.08
C ILE A 38 -21.64 4.55 12.49
N LEU A 39 -22.73 3.81 12.70
CA LEU A 39 -24.07 4.33 12.52
C LEU A 39 -24.38 5.35 13.61
N THR A 40 -24.99 6.47 13.23
CA THR A 40 -25.55 7.42 14.19
C THR A 40 -27.07 7.32 14.22
N SER A 41 -27.69 7.69 15.35
CA SER A 41 -29.16 7.77 15.45
C SER A 41 -29.78 8.72 14.42
N GLN A 42 -29.03 9.73 13.94
CA GLN A 42 -29.47 10.61 12.86
C GLN A 42 -29.29 9.94 11.50
N GLY A 43 -28.13 9.34 11.23
CA GLY A 43 -27.86 8.56 10.03
C GLY A 43 -28.87 7.46 9.77
N VAL A 44 -29.27 6.72 10.81
CA VAL A 44 -30.33 5.70 10.71
C VAL A 44 -31.64 6.32 10.20
N LYS A 45 -32.04 7.50 10.69
CA LYS A 45 -33.25 8.19 10.21
C LYS A 45 -33.11 8.61 8.75
N ASP A 46 -31.96 9.15 8.39
CA ASP A 46 -31.69 9.64 7.03
C ASP A 46 -31.64 8.49 6.02
N ILE A 47 -31.03 7.36 6.39
CA ILE A 47 -31.04 6.12 5.61
C ILE A 47 -32.46 5.62 5.41
N ARG A 48 -33.23 5.45 6.51
CA ARG A 48 -34.62 4.96 6.47
C ARG A 48 -35.50 5.81 5.55
N ALA A 49 -35.29 7.13 5.53
CA ALA A 49 -36.03 8.05 4.67
C ALA A 49 -35.72 7.90 3.16
N GLN A 50 -34.61 7.27 2.81
CA GLN A 50 -34.14 7.14 1.43
C GLN A 50 -34.26 5.71 0.86
N LEU A 51 -34.66 4.72 1.66
CA LEU A 51 -34.78 3.32 1.24
C LEU A 51 -35.66 3.17 -0.01
N GLY A 52 -35.22 2.34 -0.94
CA GLY A 52 -35.88 2.08 -2.22
C GLY A 52 -35.69 3.18 -3.26
N SER A 53 -34.95 4.25 -2.95
CA SER A 53 -34.74 5.38 -3.85
C SER A 53 -33.30 5.55 -4.32
N ILE A 54 -32.34 4.75 -3.82
CA ILE A 54 -30.90 4.91 -4.09
C ILE A 54 -30.33 3.56 -4.56
N PRO A 55 -30.24 3.31 -5.88
CA PRO A 55 -29.99 1.98 -6.42
C PRO A 55 -28.77 1.24 -5.87
N ILE A 56 -27.60 1.89 -5.74
CA ILE A 56 -26.38 1.24 -5.24
C ILE A 56 -26.48 0.89 -3.73
N PHE A 57 -27.15 1.75 -2.96
CA PHE A 57 -27.38 1.51 -1.53
C PHE A 57 -28.38 0.37 -1.34
N ASP A 58 -29.51 0.41 -2.06
CA ASP A 58 -30.56 -0.61 -1.99
C ASP A 58 -30.05 -1.99 -2.45
N LYS A 59 -29.21 -2.03 -3.49
CA LYS A 59 -28.54 -3.25 -3.94
C LYS A 59 -27.60 -3.82 -2.87
N THR A 60 -26.82 -2.95 -2.22
CA THR A 60 -25.93 -3.34 -1.11
C THR A 60 -26.75 -3.91 0.05
N LEU A 61 -27.81 -3.21 0.45
CA LEU A 61 -28.72 -3.61 1.53
C LEU A 61 -29.37 -4.96 1.24
N ALA A 62 -29.90 -5.17 0.04
CA ALA A 62 -30.53 -6.43 -0.36
C ALA A 62 -29.54 -7.61 -0.30
N LYS A 63 -28.29 -7.41 -0.75
CA LYS A 63 -27.23 -8.43 -0.69
C LYS A 63 -26.88 -8.79 0.75
N VAL A 64 -26.65 -7.79 1.59
CA VAL A 64 -26.33 -8.00 3.02
C VAL A 64 -27.49 -8.67 3.75
N LYS A 65 -28.72 -8.26 3.47
CA LYS A 65 -29.93 -8.88 4.03
C LYS A 65 -30.01 -10.37 3.68
N ALA A 66 -29.82 -10.74 2.42
CA ALA A 66 -29.86 -12.13 1.98
C ALA A 66 -28.77 -13.00 2.65
N GLU A 67 -27.56 -12.46 2.79
CA GLU A 67 -26.45 -13.13 3.48
C GLU A 67 -26.77 -13.39 4.96
N VAL A 68 -27.23 -12.37 5.69
CA VAL A 68 -27.55 -12.50 7.11
C VAL A 68 -28.77 -13.38 7.34
N ASP A 69 -29.81 -13.28 6.52
CA ASP A 69 -31.00 -14.15 6.62
C ASP A 69 -30.62 -15.64 6.46
N ALA A 70 -29.68 -15.95 5.55
CA ALA A 70 -29.19 -17.31 5.37
C ALA A 70 -28.38 -17.83 6.57
N GLU A 71 -27.58 -16.98 7.21
CA GLU A 71 -26.83 -17.35 8.42
C GLU A 71 -27.76 -17.53 9.63
N ILE A 72 -28.77 -16.67 9.78
CA ILE A 72 -29.83 -16.84 10.80
C ILE A 72 -30.52 -18.19 10.63
N ALA A 73 -30.88 -18.56 9.39
CA ALA A 73 -31.52 -19.84 9.11
C ALA A 73 -30.60 -21.06 9.37
N SER A 74 -29.29 -20.89 9.24
CA SER A 74 -28.30 -21.94 9.51
C SER A 74 -28.06 -22.16 11.01
N GLY A 75 -28.40 -21.18 11.85
CA GLY A 75 -28.22 -21.24 13.29
C GLY A 75 -26.87 -20.71 13.76
N ILE A 76 -26.76 -20.49 15.07
CA ILE A 76 -25.56 -19.93 15.69
C ILE A 76 -24.58 -21.05 16.03
N GLU A 77 -23.36 -20.94 15.49
CA GLU A 77 -22.24 -21.82 15.84
C GLU A 77 -21.07 -21.03 16.43
N VAL A 78 -20.74 -21.30 17.69
CA VAL A 78 -19.57 -20.73 18.39
C VAL A 78 -18.67 -21.87 18.86
N PRO A 79 -17.79 -22.42 17.99
CA PRO A 79 -16.98 -23.58 18.33
C PRO A 79 -15.87 -23.23 19.36
N ILE A 80 -15.36 -24.25 20.07
CA ILE A 80 -14.18 -24.08 20.91
C ILE A 80 -12.94 -23.87 20.01
N PRO A 81 -12.13 -22.81 20.24
CA PRO A 81 -10.97 -22.51 19.40
C PRO A 81 -9.90 -23.61 19.37
N LYS A 82 -9.45 -23.98 18.16
CA LYS A 82 -8.49 -25.07 17.95
C LYS A 82 -7.50 -24.83 16.80
N ASP A 83 -7.98 -24.34 15.68
CA ASP A 83 -7.26 -24.41 14.41
C ASP A 83 -6.38 -23.18 14.12
N TYR A 84 -5.44 -23.32 13.17
CA TYR A 84 -4.67 -22.18 12.64
C TYR A 84 -5.53 -21.32 11.68
N SER A 85 -4.94 -20.25 11.13
CA SER A 85 -5.52 -19.52 10.00
C SER A 85 -5.95 -20.45 8.87
N GLY A 86 -7.15 -20.22 8.33
CA GLY A 86 -7.76 -21.05 7.29
C GLY A 86 -8.48 -22.31 7.79
N GLY A 87 -8.21 -22.76 9.02
CA GLY A 87 -8.92 -23.89 9.62
C GLY A 87 -10.37 -23.57 10.01
N TYR A 88 -11.12 -24.59 10.41
CA TYR A 88 -12.57 -24.48 10.66
C TYR A 88 -12.90 -23.47 11.77
N THR A 89 -12.34 -23.62 12.98
CA THR A 89 -12.69 -22.73 14.10
C THR A 89 -12.32 -21.28 13.82
N HIS A 90 -11.19 -21.07 13.15
CA HIS A 90 -10.74 -19.75 12.70
C HIS A 90 -11.74 -19.13 11.70
N SER A 91 -12.11 -19.89 10.67
CA SER A 91 -13.01 -19.41 9.62
C SER A 91 -14.42 -19.15 10.15
N ARG A 92 -14.92 -19.99 11.06
CA ARG A 92 -16.25 -19.82 11.67
C ARG A 92 -16.32 -18.59 12.58
N HIS A 93 -15.34 -18.36 13.45
CA HIS A 93 -15.33 -17.14 14.28
C HIS A 93 -15.15 -15.87 13.44
N LYS A 94 -14.39 -15.94 12.34
CA LYS A 94 -14.26 -14.86 11.36
C LYS A 94 -15.59 -14.53 10.69
N GLN A 95 -16.31 -15.55 10.22
CA GLN A 95 -17.65 -15.36 9.67
C GLN A 95 -18.60 -14.76 10.72
N ASN A 96 -18.54 -15.23 11.97
CA ASN A 96 -19.39 -14.74 13.04
C ASN A 96 -19.26 -13.24 13.29
N TRP A 97 -18.05 -12.66 13.34
CA TRP A 97 -17.91 -11.22 13.57
C TRP A 97 -18.50 -10.39 12.41
N PHE A 98 -18.40 -10.88 11.16
CA PHE A 98 -18.95 -10.18 10.00
C PHE A 98 -20.48 -10.20 10.04
N ILE A 99 -21.06 -11.36 10.37
CA ILE A 99 -22.51 -11.50 10.47
C ILE A 99 -23.07 -10.73 11.68
N LEU A 100 -22.37 -10.71 12.83
CA LEU A 100 -22.76 -9.88 13.97
C LEU A 100 -22.87 -8.40 13.60
N GLN A 101 -21.81 -7.85 12.96
CA GLN A 101 -21.80 -6.45 12.56
C GLN A 101 -22.92 -6.14 11.55
N LYS A 102 -23.07 -6.97 10.50
CA LYS A 102 -24.10 -6.81 9.48
C LYS A 102 -25.52 -6.93 10.07
N ALA A 103 -25.76 -7.88 10.97
CA ALA A 103 -27.05 -8.05 11.62
C ALA A 103 -27.40 -6.84 12.52
N GLY A 104 -26.43 -6.30 13.26
CA GLY A 104 -26.63 -5.06 14.02
C GLY A 104 -27.05 -3.90 13.12
N VAL A 105 -26.36 -3.72 11.99
CA VAL A 105 -26.71 -2.69 10.97
C VAL A 105 -28.11 -2.93 10.38
N LEU A 106 -28.45 -4.17 10.02
CA LEU A 106 -29.78 -4.50 9.48
C LEU A 106 -30.90 -4.25 10.48
N TYR A 107 -30.70 -4.53 11.78
CA TYR A 107 -31.66 -4.16 12.82
C TYR A 107 -31.92 -2.66 12.80
N GLN A 108 -30.85 -1.85 12.78
CA GLN A 108 -30.98 -0.40 12.78
C GLN A 108 -31.63 0.14 11.50
N ILE A 109 -31.33 -0.42 10.33
CA ILE A 109 -31.91 0.08 9.07
C ILE A 109 -33.35 -0.42 8.85
N LEU A 110 -33.64 -1.69 9.15
CA LEU A 110 -34.90 -2.34 8.80
C LEU A 110 -35.92 -2.39 9.95
N ASP A 111 -35.50 -2.10 11.18
CA ASP A 111 -36.35 -2.16 12.38
C ASP A 111 -36.92 -3.57 12.67
N ASP A 112 -36.24 -4.61 12.20
CA ASP A 112 -36.65 -6.01 12.37
C ASP A 112 -35.89 -6.66 13.53
N GLU A 113 -36.59 -6.90 14.63
CA GLU A 113 -36.03 -7.43 15.89
C GLU A 113 -35.32 -8.77 15.72
N LYS A 114 -35.61 -9.56 14.67
CA LYS A 114 -34.94 -10.85 14.47
C LYS A 114 -33.42 -10.70 14.36
N TYR A 115 -32.95 -9.59 13.78
CA TYR A 115 -31.53 -9.31 13.65
C TYR A 115 -30.90 -8.97 15.00
N ALA A 116 -31.55 -8.13 15.82
CA ALA A 116 -31.08 -7.82 17.16
C ALA A 116 -31.08 -9.06 18.07
N LYS A 117 -32.12 -9.89 17.97
CA LYS A 117 -32.20 -11.17 18.69
C LYS A 117 -31.04 -12.09 18.32
N TYR A 118 -30.72 -12.23 17.04
CA TYR A 118 -29.61 -13.06 16.59
C TYR A 118 -28.25 -12.56 17.13
N VAL A 119 -28.01 -11.25 17.09
CA VAL A 119 -26.79 -10.65 17.67
C VAL A 119 -26.71 -10.95 19.17
N LYS A 120 -27.79 -10.68 19.91
CA LYS A 120 -27.89 -10.97 21.36
C LYS A 120 -27.59 -12.43 21.66
N ASP A 121 -28.27 -13.36 21.00
CA ASP A 121 -28.15 -14.80 21.27
C ASP A 121 -26.71 -15.28 21.05
N MET A 122 -26.05 -14.82 19.98
CA MET A 122 -24.66 -15.20 19.69
C MET A 122 -23.68 -14.57 20.69
N LEU A 123 -23.87 -13.31 21.08
CA LEU A 123 -23.04 -12.67 22.13
C LEU A 123 -23.16 -13.42 23.46
N MET A 124 -24.35 -13.89 23.83
CA MET A 124 -24.55 -14.68 25.03
C MET A 124 -23.85 -16.05 24.97
N GLN A 125 -23.72 -16.68 23.78
CA GLN A 125 -22.90 -17.88 23.61
C GLN A 125 -21.40 -17.58 23.80
N TYR A 126 -20.91 -16.47 23.25
CA TYR A 126 -19.52 -16.04 23.48
C TYR A 126 -19.27 -15.72 24.96
N GLU A 127 -20.20 -15.04 25.63
CA GLU A 127 -20.11 -14.72 27.07
C GLU A 127 -20.00 -15.98 27.92
N ALA A 128 -20.83 -17.00 27.64
CA ALA A 128 -20.81 -18.27 28.38
C ALA A 128 -19.50 -19.07 28.21
N MET A 129 -18.76 -18.80 27.12
CA MET A 129 -17.52 -19.48 26.73
C MET A 129 -16.26 -18.72 27.16
N TYR A 130 -16.17 -17.42 26.89
CA TYR A 130 -14.89 -16.69 26.76
C TYR A 130 -14.03 -16.72 28.03
N LYS A 131 -14.59 -16.46 29.22
CA LYS A 131 -13.82 -16.46 30.48
C LYS A 131 -13.19 -17.80 30.81
N LYS A 132 -13.74 -18.90 30.29
CA LYS A 132 -13.26 -20.27 30.53
C LYS A 132 -12.16 -20.68 29.54
N LEU A 133 -11.94 -19.89 28.48
CA LEU A 133 -10.94 -20.23 27.47
C LEU A 133 -9.52 -19.98 28.00
N PRO A 134 -8.62 -20.97 27.85
CA PRO A 134 -7.19 -20.72 27.98
C PRO A 134 -6.67 -19.92 26.77
N LEU A 135 -5.37 -19.61 26.77
CA LEU A 135 -4.70 -19.18 25.54
C LEU A 135 -4.86 -20.23 24.44
N HIS A 136 -5.12 -19.76 23.23
CA HIS A 136 -5.45 -20.60 22.07
C HIS A 136 -4.37 -21.65 21.81
N PRO A 137 -4.67 -22.95 21.64
CA PRO A 137 -3.70 -24.06 21.73
C PRO A 137 -2.50 -24.03 20.76
N LYS A 138 -2.56 -23.23 19.70
CA LYS A 138 -1.44 -22.99 18.78
C LYS A 138 -0.43 -21.99 19.37
N THR A 139 0.84 -22.37 19.44
CA THR A 139 1.91 -21.63 20.15
C THR A 139 2.84 -20.82 19.24
N ARG A 140 2.56 -20.73 17.93
CA ARG A 140 3.44 -20.05 16.97
C ARG A 140 3.54 -18.54 17.19
N SER A 141 2.46 -17.89 17.61
CA SER A 141 2.40 -16.43 17.73
C SER A 141 3.15 -15.92 18.96
N TYR A 142 3.92 -14.84 18.80
CA TYR A 142 4.50 -14.08 19.92
C TYR A 142 3.45 -13.48 20.87
N ALA A 143 2.20 -13.32 20.40
CA ALA A 143 1.05 -12.90 21.19
C ALA A 143 -0.18 -13.74 20.81
N ARG A 144 -0.52 -14.73 21.64
CA ARG A 144 -1.66 -15.64 21.40
C ARG A 144 -2.99 -14.97 21.77
N GLY A 145 -4.01 -15.20 20.95
CA GLY A 145 -5.39 -14.89 21.33
C GLY A 145 -5.99 -15.99 22.21
N LYS A 146 -7.27 -15.83 22.54
CA LYS A 146 -8.13 -16.87 23.12
C LYS A 146 -9.09 -17.44 22.08
N LEU A 147 -9.73 -16.60 21.26
CA LEU A 147 -10.59 -17.04 20.16
C LEU A 147 -9.79 -17.46 18.93
N PHE A 148 -8.65 -16.81 18.71
CA PHE A 148 -7.80 -17.06 17.56
C PHE A 148 -6.36 -17.37 17.98
N TRP A 149 -5.62 -17.99 17.07
CA TRP A 149 -4.23 -18.38 17.32
C TRP A 149 -3.28 -17.20 17.60
N GLN A 150 -3.67 -15.99 17.21
CA GLN A 150 -2.94 -14.74 17.44
C GLN A 150 -3.87 -13.62 17.91
N CYS A 151 -3.36 -12.74 18.77
CA CYS A 151 -4.10 -11.62 19.37
C CYS A 151 -4.61 -10.60 18.33
N LEU A 152 -3.98 -10.56 17.15
CA LEU A 152 -4.46 -9.77 16.01
C LEU A 152 -5.92 -10.10 15.67
N ASN A 153 -6.26 -11.37 15.51
CA ASN A 153 -7.61 -11.76 15.10
C ASN A 153 -8.64 -11.66 16.23
N ASP A 154 -8.21 -11.78 17.49
CA ASP A 154 -9.02 -11.39 18.65
C ASP A 154 -9.38 -9.89 18.55
N SER A 155 -8.41 -9.05 18.19
CA SER A 155 -8.64 -7.61 17.98
C SER A 155 -9.58 -7.34 16.79
N ASN A 156 -9.43 -8.04 15.66
CA ASN A 156 -10.39 -7.97 14.56
C ASN A 156 -11.82 -8.27 15.05
N TRP A 157 -11.99 -9.36 15.81
CA TRP A 157 -13.29 -9.76 16.34
C TRP A 157 -13.92 -8.63 17.15
N LEU A 158 -13.19 -8.04 18.08
CA LEU A 158 -13.72 -7.01 18.96
C LEU A 158 -14.01 -5.69 18.23
N VAL A 159 -13.25 -5.32 17.18
CA VAL A 159 -13.58 -4.16 16.30
C VAL A 159 -14.96 -4.31 15.65
N TYR A 160 -15.25 -5.46 15.04
CA TYR A 160 -16.54 -5.71 14.40
C TYR A 160 -17.67 -5.86 15.42
N VAL A 161 -17.40 -6.56 16.52
CA VAL A 161 -18.42 -6.83 17.52
C VAL A 161 -18.79 -5.59 18.35
N SER A 162 -17.87 -4.65 18.54
CA SER A 162 -18.20 -3.35 19.18
C SER A 162 -19.29 -2.61 18.39
N GLN A 163 -19.23 -2.64 17.05
CA GLN A 163 -20.25 -2.04 16.19
C GLN A 163 -21.59 -2.77 16.31
N ALA A 164 -21.57 -4.10 16.35
CA ALA A 164 -22.78 -4.91 16.54
C ALA A 164 -23.45 -4.62 17.89
N TYR A 165 -22.65 -4.56 18.96
CA TYR A 165 -23.11 -4.25 20.31
C TYR A 165 -23.72 -2.85 20.40
N ASP A 166 -23.05 -1.84 19.82
CA ASP A 166 -23.58 -0.47 19.71
C ASP A 166 -24.97 -0.45 19.05
N CYS A 167 -25.12 -1.16 17.93
CA CYS A 167 -26.38 -1.25 17.20
C CYS A 167 -27.51 -1.91 18.01
N ILE A 168 -27.23 -2.79 18.96
CA ILE A 168 -28.27 -3.47 19.75
C ILE A 168 -28.30 -3.03 21.22
N TYR A 169 -27.52 -2.02 21.60
CA TYR A 169 -27.36 -1.59 22.99
C TYR A 169 -28.71 -1.32 23.68
N ASN A 170 -29.60 -0.61 22.99
CA ASN A 170 -30.93 -0.25 23.46
C ASN A 170 -31.98 -1.37 23.35
N TYR A 171 -31.67 -2.46 22.61
CA TYR A 171 -32.51 -3.66 22.57
C TYR A 171 -32.28 -4.56 23.79
N LEU A 172 -31.06 -4.56 24.33
CA LEU A 172 -30.69 -5.34 25.51
C LEU A 172 -31.28 -4.73 26.79
N THR A 173 -31.54 -5.57 27.78
CA THR A 173 -31.82 -5.08 29.14
C THR A 173 -30.53 -4.60 29.81
N GLU A 174 -30.66 -3.78 30.86
CA GLU A 174 -29.50 -3.34 31.64
C GLU A 174 -28.72 -4.52 32.25
N GLU A 175 -29.41 -5.56 32.73
CA GLU A 175 -28.79 -6.78 33.24
C GLU A 175 -27.99 -7.50 32.15
N GLU A 176 -28.54 -7.61 30.94
CA GLU A 176 -27.86 -8.24 29.80
C GLU A 176 -26.63 -7.46 29.37
N ARG A 177 -26.71 -6.13 29.33
CA ARG A 177 -25.56 -5.25 29.09
C ARG A 177 -24.48 -5.44 30.15
N ASN A 178 -24.83 -5.29 31.43
CA ASN A 178 -23.90 -5.47 32.54
C ASN A 178 -23.20 -6.84 32.50
N LYS A 179 -23.94 -7.90 32.14
CA LYS A 179 -23.40 -9.24 31.98
C LYS A 179 -22.38 -9.32 30.84
N LEU A 180 -22.72 -8.83 29.64
CA LEU A 180 -21.81 -8.83 28.49
C LEU A 180 -20.57 -7.96 28.75
N GLU A 181 -20.75 -6.77 29.30
CA GLU A 181 -19.66 -5.83 29.59
C GLU A 181 -18.67 -6.41 30.61
N THR A 182 -19.18 -7.01 31.70
CA THR A 182 -18.34 -7.56 32.78
C THR A 182 -17.70 -8.91 32.43
N ASN A 183 -18.41 -9.77 31.72
CA ASN A 183 -17.96 -11.15 31.49
C ASN A 183 -17.33 -11.40 30.13
N LEU A 184 -17.69 -10.61 29.11
CA LEU A 184 -17.16 -10.76 27.76
C LEU A 184 -16.24 -9.60 27.42
N PHE A 185 -16.76 -8.38 27.30
CA PHE A 185 -16.05 -7.27 26.65
C PHE A 185 -14.86 -6.73 27.45
N ARG A 186 -15.01 -6.44 28.74
CA ARG A 186 -13.91 -5.95 29.57
C ARG A 186 -12.78 -6.99 29.67
N PRO A 187 -13.02 -8.28 29.97
CA PRO A 187 -11.97 -9.32 29.91
C PRO A 187 -11.34 -9.49 28.52
N PHE A 188 -12.09 -9.24 27.44
CA PHE A 188 -11.54 -9.30 26.08
C PHE A 188 -10.58 -8.14 25.82
N ALA A 189 -10.98 -6.92 26.19
CA ALA A 189 -10.16 -5.72 26.08
C ALA A 189 -8.88 -5.82 26.94
N ASP A 190 -8.98 -6.34 28.16
CA ASP A 190 -7.83 -6.55 29.04
C ASP A 190 -6.87 -7.62 28.47
N HIS A 191 -7.38 -8.70 27.87
CA HIS A 191 -6.54 -9.71 27.20
C HIS A 191 -5.73 -9.12 26.03
N ILE A 192 -6.39 -8.32 25.19
CA ILE A 192 -5.76 -7.64 24.05
C ILE A 192 -4.69 -6.63 24.50
N SER A 193 -4.91 -5.99 25.66
CA SER A 193 -4.07 -4.90 26.15
C SER A 193 -3.16 -5.31 27.31
N ILE A 194 -3.68 -5.31 28.55
CA ILE A 194 -2.92 -5.55 29.77
C ILE A 194 -2.20 -6.90 29.77
N ASP A 195 -2.85 -7.97 29.31
CA ASP A 195 -2.26 -9.31 29.31
C ASP A 195 -1.29 -9.51 28.13
N SER A 196 -1.34 -8.64 27.13
CA SER A 196 -0.55 -8.72 25.89
C SER A 196 0.21 -7.42 25.56
N PRO A 197 1.01 -6.85 26.50
CA PRO A 197 1.68 -5.57 26.27
C PRO A 197 2.66 -5.61 25.10
N GLN A 198 3.28 -6.75 24.81
CA GLN A 198 4.16 -6.95 23.64
C GLN A 198 3.43 -6.79 22.29
N PHE A 199 2.11 -7.00 22.27
CA PHE A 199 1.24 -6.79 21.11
C PHE A 199 0.68 -5.36 21.08
N TYR A 200 0.24 -4.86 22.24
CA TYR A 200 -0.50 -3.62 22.36
C TYR A 200 0.40 -2.37 22.41
N GLN A 201 1.59 -2.50 22.98
CA GLN A 201 2.48 -1.40 23.35
C GLN A 201 3.55 -1.13 22.28
N ARG A 202 3.14 -1.07 21.01
CA ARG A 202 4.03 -0.80 19.86
C ARG A 202 3.40 0.12 18.82
N VAL A 203 4.21 0.62 17.89
CA VAL A 203 3.75 1.24 16.64
C VAL A 203 3.87 0.20 15.53
N HIS A 204 2.72 -0.33 15.11
CA HIS A 204 2.60 -1.40 14.11
C HIS A 204 1.14 -1.56 13.71
N ASN A 205 0.86 -2.15 12.54
CA ASN A 205 -0.52 -2.48 12.16
C ASN A 205 -1.23 -3.38 13.20
N HIS A 206 -0.48 -4.25 13.90
CA HIS A 206 -1.01 -5.11 14.97
C HIS A 206 -1.60 -4.32 16.14
N SER A 207 -0.83 -3.39 16.71
CA SER A 207 -1.31 -2.56 17.82
C SER A 207 -2.43 -1.66 17.34
N THR A 208 -2.38 -1.11 16.13
CA THR A 208 -3.49 -0.33 15.56
C THR A 208 -4.84 -1.07 15.67
N TRP A 209 -4.89 -2.37 15.32
CA TRP A 209 -6.08 -3.21 15.51
C TRP A 209 -6.45 -3.36 16.98
N GLY A 210 -5.48 -3.58 17.87
CA GLY A 210 -5.71 -3.66 19.31
C GLY A 210 -6.26 -2.36 19.92
N ASN A 211 -5.65 -1.23 19.58
CA ASN A 211 -6.07 0.10 20.01
C ASN A 211 -7.48 0.43 19.51
N ALA A 212 -7.79 0.12 18.25
CA ALA A 212 -9.15 0.26 17.72
C ALA A 212 -10.15 -0.65 18.45
N ALA A 213 -9.80 -1.91 18.69
CA ALA A 213 -10.66 -2.87 19.39
C ALA A 213 -11.02 -2.40 20.81
N VAL A 214 -10.01 -2.05 21.61
CA VAL A 214 -10.17 -1.58 23.00
C VAL A 214 -10.83 -0.21 23.05
N GLY A 215 -10.49 0.68 22.12
CA GLY A 215 -11.04 2.02 22.06
C GLY A 215 -12.52 2.02 21.66
N MET A 216 -12.89 1.30 20.60
CA MET A 216 -14.27 1.21 20.12
C MET A 216 -15.19 0.61 21.17
N ILE A 217 -14.81 -0.49 21.83
CA ILE A 217 -15.64 -1.05 22.90
C ILE A 217 -15.71 -0.11 24.10
N GLY A 218 -14.62 0.60 24.40
CA GLY A 218 -14.58 1.64 25.44
C GLY A 218 -15.55 2.79 25.14
N LEU A 219 -15.66 3.22 23.89
CA LEU A 219 -16.65 4.23 23.47
C LEU A 219 -18.08 3.74 23.70
N VAL A 220 -18.40 2.50 23.32
CA VAL A 220 -19.76 1.95 23.48
C VAL A 220 -20.14 1.75 24.95
N MET A 221 -19.20 1.29 25.79
CA MET A 221 -19.42 1.11 27.24
C MET A 221 -19.27 2.41 28.04
N ASN A 222 -18.90 3.53 27.40
CA ASN A 222 -18.50 4.77 28.04
C ASN A 222 -17.41 4.57 29.13
N ASP A 223 -16.44 3.70 28.84
CA ASP A 223 -15.33 3.32 29.70
C ASP A 223 -14.09 4.17 29.41
N GLU A 224 -13.95 5.28 30.15
CA GLU A 224 -12.87 6.24 29.96
C GLU A 224 -11.48 5.62 30.18
N GLU A 225 -11.34 4.59 30.99
CA GLU A 225 -10.06 3.90 31.19
C GLU A 225 -9.60 3.20 29.91
N LEU A 226 -10.50 2.49 29.24
CA LEU A 226 -10.21 1.81 27.97
C LEU A 226 -9.97 2.82 26.85
N ILE A 227 -10.73 3.92 26.79
CA ILE A 227 -10.53 4.99 25.80
C ILE A 227 -9.14 5.60 25.94
N GLN A 228 -8.73 5.98 27.16
CA GLN A 228 -7.40 6.54 27.42
C GLN A 228 -6.28 5.53 27.09
N ARG A 229 -6.48 4.26 27.46
CA ARG A 229 -5.55 3.16 27.13
C ARG A 229 -5.43 2.94 25.61
N ALA A 230 -6.51 3.09 24.86
CA ALA A 230 -6.52 3.01 23.41
C ALA A 230 -5.79 4.19 22.76
N LEU A 231 -6.04 5.42 23.21
CA LEU A 231 -5.44 6.61 22.61
C LEU A 231 -3.94 6.72 22.89
N TYR A 232 -3.50 6.43 24.12
CA TYR A 232 -2.15 6.73 24.61
C TYR A 232 -1.32 5.51 25.03
N GLY A 233 -1.91 4.32 24.99
CA GLY A 233 -1.25 3.10 25.45
C GLY A 233 -1.33 2.85 26.97
N ILE A 234 -0.73 1.76 27.44
CA ILE A 234 -0.70 1.38 28.86
C ILE A 234 0.36 2.22 29.59
N LYS A 235 -0.07 2.91 30.66
CA LYS A 235 0.82 3.73 31.48
C LYS A 235 1.84 2.87 32.25
N GLY A 236 3.10 3.29 32.27
CA GLY A 236 4.15 2.67 33.07
C GLY A 236 4.70 1.34 32.53
N VAL A 237 4.30 0.93 31.33
CA VAL A 237 4.84 -0.27 30.66
C VAL A 237 5.98 0.13 29.73
N ASN A 238 7.16 -0.46 29.95
CA ASN A 238 8.30 -0.35 29.06
C ASN A 238 8.64 -1.72 28.49
N LEU A 239 8.65 -1.84 27.16
CA LEU A 239 9.09 -3.06 26.49
C LEU A 239 10.60 -3.05 26.29
N ASN A 240 11.18 -4.24 26.16
CA ASN A 240 12.58 -4.38 25.76
C ASN A 240 12.75 -3.94 24.30
N THR A 241 13.52 -2.89 24.05
CA THR A 241 13.72 -2.30 22.72
C THR A 241 14.46 -3.23 21.73
N LYS A 242 15.00 -4.36 22.20
CA LYS A 242 15.66 -5.37 21.38
C LYS A 242 14.79 -6.58 21.06
N GLU A 243 13.61 -6.70 21.66
CA GLU A 243 12.68 -7.80 21.34
C GLU A 243 12.11 -7.64 19.94
N LYS A 244 11.81 -8.79 19.32
CA LYS A 244 11.36 -8.87 17.94
C LYS A 244 10.09 -9.68 17.79
N ASP A 245 9.34 -9.35 16.74
CA ASP A 245 8.21 -10.16 16.29
C ASP A 245 8.65 -11.37 15.45
N ASP A 246 7.64 -12.16 15.05
CA ASP A 246 7.80 -13.40 14.28
C ASP A 246 8.41 -13.15 12.88
N ASP A 247 8.34 -11.92 12.36
CA ASP A 247 8.87 -11.51 11.07
C ASP A 247 10.26 -10.85 11.18
N GLY A 248 10.77 -10.67 12.41
CA GLY A 248 12.11 -10.22 12.73
C GLY A 248 12.27 -8.70 12.93
N GLY A 249 11.18 -7.95 12.95
CA GLY A 249 11.16 -6.51 13.25
C GLY A 249 11.16 -6.23 14.75
N PHE A 250 11.59 -5.02 15.16
CA PHE A 250 11.58 -4.62 16.57
C PHE A 250 10.15 -4.42 17.08
N LEU A 251 9.88 -4.82 18.34
CA LEU A 251 8.56 -4.62 18.95
C LEU A 251 8.28 -3.16 19.26
N ASN A 252 9.11 -2.48 20.06
CA ASN A 252 8.94 -1.05 20.36
C ASN A 252 10.31 -0.38 20.53
N LYS A 253 10.80 0.24 19.46
CA LYS A 253 12.14 0.87 19.44
C LYS A 253 12.16 2.20 20.19
N ASP A 254 11.13 3.01 20.01
CA ASP A 254 11.12 4.44 20.39
C ASP A 254 10.25 4.74 21.62
N GLY A 255 9.63 3.72 22.21
CA GLY A 255 8.83 3.81 23.42
C GLY A 255 7.44 4.43 23.23
N LYS A 256 7.09 4.89 22.03
CA LYS A 256 5.75 5.39 21.71
C LYS A 256 4.76 4.24 21.54
N ALA A 257 3.50 4.52 21.85
CA ALA A 257 2.40 3.58 21.72
C ALA A 257 1.05 4.31 21.83
N GLY A 258 -0.04 3.60 21.55
CA GLY A 258 -1.37 4.19 21.47
C GLY A 258 -1.81 4.46 20.03
N PHE A 259 -3.10 4.71 19.86
CA PHE A 259 -3.68 5.00 18.55
C PHE A 259 -3.07 6.23 17.90
N LEU A 260 -2.84 7.30 18.66
CA LEU A 260 -2.27 8.55 18.13
C LEU A 260 -0.82 8.35 17.66
N ALA A 261 -0.01 7.60 18.41
CA ALA A 261 1.34 7.23 17.98
C ALA A 261 1.32 6.41 16.67
N ASN A 262 0.34 5.51 16.51
CA ASN A 262 0.15 4.75 15.27
C ASN A 262 -0.31 5.62 14.08
N ILE A 263 -0.88 6.80 14.30
CA ILE A 263 -1.13 7.79 13.24
C ILE A 263 0.14 8.63 12.96
N GLU A 264 0.93 8.91 14.00
CA GLU A 264 2.08 9.80 13.94
C GLU A 264 3.33 9.21 13.30
N GLU A 265 3.64 7.96 13.53
CA GLU A 265 4.94 7.42 13.11
C GLU A 265 4.93 6.78 11.70
N PRO A 266 4.01 5.87 11.35
CA PRO A 266 4.15 5.09 10.13
C PRO A 266 3.66 5.80 8.86
N PHE A 267 2.91 6.91 9.01
CA PHE A 267 2.46 7.72 7.88
C PHE A 267 3.37 8.90 7.61
N SER A 268 3.74 9.10 6.36
CA SER A 268 4.37 10.34 5.91
C SER A 268 3.38 11.51 5.81
N PRO A 269 3.85 12.76 5.64
CA PRO A 269 2.98 13.92 5.41
C PRO A 269 2.09 13.78 4.17
N ASP A 270 2.52 12.99 3.19
CA ASP A 270 1.76 12.67 1.96
C ASP A 270 0.71 11.57 2.20
N GLY A 271 0.73 10.91 3.36
CA GLY A 271 -0.16 9.81 3.71
C GLY A 271 0.31 8.44 3.20
N TYR A 272 1.57 8.32 2.76
CA TYR A 272 2.19 7.03 2.48
C TYR A 272 2.46 6.28 3.78
N TYR A 273 2.10 5.00 3.84
CA TYR A 273 2.38 4.13 4.98
C TYR A 273 3.65 3.31 4.72
N ASN A 274 4.61 3.37 5.63
CA ASN A 274 5.96 2.84 5.44
C ASN A 274 6.03 1.33 5.09
N GLU A 275 5.09 0.51 5.58
CA GLU A 275 5.03 -0.93 5.24
C GLU A 275 4.59 -1.19 3.78
N GLY A 276 4.16 -0.17 3.05
CA GLY A 276 3.72 -0.24 1.66
C GLY A 276 2.20 -0.38 1.51
N PRO A 277 1.67 -0.30 0.28
CA PRO A 277 0.23 -0.32 0.02
C PRO A 277 -0.41 -1.63 0.50
N TYR A 278 0.38 -2.72 0.61
CA TYR A 278 -0.14 -3.99 1.08
C TYR A 278 -0.59 -3.96 2.54
N TYR A 279 0.20 -3.37 3.40
CA TYR A 279 -0.16 -3.25 4.80
C TYR A 279 -0.96 -1.99 5.07
N GLN A 280 -0.78 -0.93 4.27
CA GLN A 280 -1.56 0.29 4.38
C GLN A 280 -3.06 0.01 4.34
N ARG A 281 -3.58 -0.71 3.34
CA ARG A 281 -5.03 -0.97 3.32
C ARG A 281 -5.52 -1.82 4.48
N TYR A 282 -4.67 -2.72 4.99
CA TYR A 282 -5.04 -3.61 6.08
C TYR A 282 -5.14 -2.83 7.39
N ALA A 283 -4.19 -1.93 7.62
CA ALA A 283 -4.19 -1.00 8.73
C ALA A 283 -5.24 0.11 8.57
N MET A 284 -5.63 0.46 7.35
CA MET A 284 -6.56 1.54 7.08
C MET A 284 -7.94 1.29 7.69
N TYR A 285 -8.42 0.04 7.68
CA TYR A 285 -9.71 -0.28 8.25
C TYR A 285 -9.80 0.11 9.74
N PRO A 286 -8.97 -0.42 10.67
CA PRO A 286 -9.05 -0.04 12.08
C PRO A 286 -8.74 1.44 12.34
N PHE A 287 -7.85 2.08 11.54
CA PHE A 287 -7.66 3.52 11.63
C PHE A 287 -8.95 4.30 11.37
N LEU A 288 -9.64 3.98 10.28
CA LEU A 288 -10.79 4.77 9.86
C LEU A 288 -12.03 4.51 10.70
N VAL A 289 -12.35 3.24 11.01
CA VAL A 289 -13.55 2.95 11.81
C VAL A 289 -13.42 3.43 13.26
N PHE A 290 -12.21 3.38 13.84
CA PHE A 290 -12.01 3.96 15.16
C PHE A 290 -11.99 5.49 15.11
N ALA A 291 -11.41 6.11 14.08
CA ALA A 291 -11.48 7.55 13.87
C ALA A 291 -12.93 8.03 13.66
N GLU A 292 -13.75 7.30 12.92
CA GLU A 292 -15.18 7.59 12.77
C GLU A 292 -15.91 7.52 14.11
N GLY A 293 -15.70 6.44 14.89
CA GLY A 293 -16.23 6.34 16.24
C GLY A 293 -15.81 7.49 17.17
N LEU A 294 -14.53 7.86 17.13
CA LEU A 294 -14.01 9.00 17.90
C LEU A 294 -14.62 10.32 17.41
N HIS A 295 -14.80 10.50 16.11
CA HIS A 295 -15.41 11.71 15.56
C HIS A 295 -16.87 11.86 16.02
N ASN A 296 -17.62 10.76 16.02
CA ASN A 296 -19.03 10.76 16.39
C ASN A 296 -19.25 10.92 17.91
N VAL A 297 -18.43 10.26 18.73
CA VAL A 297 -18.61 10.21 20.20
C VAL A 297 -17.77 11.25 20.96
N LYS A 298 -16.58 11.59 20.45
CA LYS A 298 -15.59 12.50 21.06
C LYS A 298 -15.13 13.57 20.03
N PRO A 299 -16.04 14.37 19.45
CA PRO A 299 -15.73 15.31 18.37
C PRO A 299 -14.66 16.35 18.75
N GLU A 300 -14.47 16.62 20.04
CA GLU A 300 -13.42 17.50 20.57
C GLU A 300 -12.00 17.06 20.21
N LEU A 301 -11.79 15.75 19.94
CA LEU A 301 -10.49 15.22 19.52
C LEU A 301 -10.12 15.62 18.09
N LYS A 302 -11.11 16.01 17.26
CA LYS A 302 -10.89 16.43 15.86
C LYS A 302 -10.03 15.44 15.08
N ILE A 303 -10.31 14.15 15.24
CA ILE A 303 -9.41 13.07 14.80
C ILE A 303 -9.13 13.07 13.29
N PHE A 304 -10.08 13.49 12.44
CA PHE A 304 -9.87 13.65 11.00
C PHE A 304 -9.08 14.92 10.62
N GLU A 305 -8.94 15.89 11.52
CA GLU A 305 -8.02 17.05 11.38
C GLU A 305 -6.62 16.72 11.91
N TYR A 306 -6.50 15.72 12.78
CA TYR A 306 -5.25 15.32 13.43
C TYR A 306 -4.13 15.05 12.43
N LYS A 307 -2.92 15.51 12.77
CA LYS A 307 -1.72 15.43 11.93
C LYS A 307 -2.01 15.90 10.48
N ASN A 308 -2.61 17.09 10.35
CA ASN A 308 -2.93 17.70 9.05
C ASN A 308 -3.77 16.76 8.15
N SER A 309 -4.77 16.12 8.74
CA SER A 309 -5.68 15.17 8.08
C SER A 309 -4.97 14.01 7.38
N VAL A 310 -3.90 13.46 7.99
CA VAL A 310 -3.10 12.38 7.39
C VAL A 310 -3.94 11.15 7.06
N LEU A 311 -4.93 10.81 7.90
CA LEU A 311 -5.83 9.67 7.64
C LEU A 311 -6.60 9.85 6.33
N LEU A 312 -7.14 11.03 6.07
CA LEU A 312 -7.86 11.31 4.81
C LEU A 312 -6.89 11.41 3.61
N LYS A 313 -5.72 12.04 3.78
CA LYS A 313 -4.69 12.11 2.72
C LYS A 313 -4.17 10.74 2.32
N SER A 314 -4.04 9.83 3.28
CA SER A 314 -3.52 8.48 3.06
C SER A 314 -4.36 7.67 2.08
N ILE A 315 -5.65 7.98 1.95
CA ILE A 315 -6.56 7.30 1.04
C ILE A 315 -6.25 7.71 -0.41
N ASN A 316 -5.97 8.99 -0.65
CA ASN A 316 -5.51 9.45 -1.96
C ASN A 316 -4.12 8.85 -2.32
N ALA A 317 -3.20 8.77 -1.36
CA ALA A 317 -1.91 8.10 -1.57
C ALA A 317 -2.10 6.62 -1.94
N LEU A 318 -2.95 5.91 -1.19
CA LEU A 318 -3.25 4.50 -1.40
C LEU A 318 -3.90 4.22 -2.76
N LEU A 319 -4.86 5.04 -3.19
CA LEU A 319 -5.48 4.93 -4.52
C LEU A 319 -4.47 5.20 -5.65
N ASN A 320 -3.50 6.09 -5.43
CA ASN A 320 -2.41 6.33 -6.39
C ASN A 320 -1.37 5.20 -6.40
N LEU A 321 -1.35 4.31 -5.40
CA LEU A 321 -0.51 3.10 -5.34
C LEU A 321 -1.21 1.87 -5.97
N THR A 322 -2.14 2.12 -6.89
CA THR A 322 -2.78 1.07 -7.69
C THR A 322 -2.50 1.27 -9.18
N ASP A 323 -2.46 0.18 -9.93
CA ASP A 323 -2.39 0.17 -11.39
C ASP A 323 -3.72 0.58 -12.06
N ALA A 324 -3.78 0.59 -13.38
CA ALA A 324 -4.98 0.96 -14.13
C ALA A 324 -6.25 0.15 -13.76
N ASP A 325 -6.11 -1.12 -13.37
CA ASP A 325 -7.22 -2.00 -13.01
C ASP A 325 -7.67 -1.80 -11.56
N GLY A 326 -6.76 -1.34 -10.70
CA GLY A 326 -7.00 -1.07 -9.29
C GLY A 326 -6.27 -2.00 -8.34
N ASP A 327 -5.40 -2.86 -8.85
CA ASP A 327 -4.56 -3.72 -8.05
C ASP A 327 -3.42 -2.90 -7.44
N PHE A 328 -3.11 -3.17 -6.18
CA PHE A 328 -2.00 -2.50 -5.51
C PHE A 328 -0.68 -2.95 -6.10
N PHE A 329 0.23 -2.00 -6.31
CA PHE A 329 1.62 -2.35 -6.62
C PHE A 329 2.20 -3.21 -5.49
N PRO A 330 2.76 -4.39 -5.77
CA PRO A 330 3.13 -5.37 -4.75
C PRO A 330 4.50 -5.04 -4.10
N LEU A 331 4.64 -3.81 -3.60
CA LEU A 331 5.83 -3.35 -2.87
C LEU A 331 5.94 -4.05 -1.52
N ASN A 332 7.16 -4.39 -1.10
CA ASN A 332 7.45 -5.13 0.13
C ASN A 332 6.71 -6.48 0.14
N ASP A 333 6.32 -6.98 1.32
CA ASP A 333 5.43 -8.13 1.43
C ASP A 333 4.03 -7.78 0.86
N GLY A 334 3.91 -7.74 -0.47
CA GLY A 334 2.70 -7.41 -1.23
C GLY A 334 2.11 -8.59 -2.01
N GLN A 335 0.86 -8.96 -1.72
CA GLN A 335 0.13 -9.95 -2.50
C GLN A 335 -0.43 -9.31 -3.78
N LYS A 336 -0.07 -9.89 -4.93
CA LYS A 336 -0.67 -9.57 -6.23
C LYS A 336 -2.16 -9.92 -6.26
N GLY A 337 -2.96 -9.15 -7.00
CA GLY A 337 -4.42 -9.30 -7.08
C GLY A 337 -5.20 -8.66 -5.92
N MET A 338 -4.51 -8.14 -4.89
CA MET A 338 -5.18 -7.34 -3.86
C MET A 338 -5.36 -5.92 -4.37
N SER A 339 -6.56 -5.37 -4.20
CA SER A 339 -6.99 -4.19 -4.96
C SER A 339 -7.89 -3.26 -4.15
N TYR A 340 -8.22 -2.10 -4.73
CA TYR A 340 -9.20 -1.20 -4.12
C TYR A 340 -10.61 -1.79 -4.01
N TYR A 341 -10.88 -2.97 -4.60
CA TYR A 341 -12.16 -3.67 -4.46
C TYR A 341 -12.31 -4.38 -3.11
N THR A 342 -11.28 -4.41 -2.26
CA THR A 342 -11.37 -4.96 -0.90
C THR A 342 -12.34 -4.15 -0.02
N SER A 343 -12.97 -4.79 0.97
CA SER A 343 -13.91 -4.13 1.89
C SER A 343 -13.27 -2.95 2.63
N ALA A 344 -11.99 -3.05 3.00
CA ALA A 344 -11.27 -1.95 3.65
C ALA A 344 -11.18 -0.69 2.77
N LEU A 345 -11.13 -0.83 1.45
CA LEU A 345 -11.11 0.33 0.54
C LEU A 345 -12.50 0.86 0.23
N VAL A 346 -13.55 0.05 0.32
CA VAL A 346 -14.92 0.59 0.32
C VAL A 346 -15.09 1.49 1.54
N THR A 347 -14.69 1.01 2.72
CA THR A 347 -14.67 1.84 3.94
C THR A 347 -13.85 3.10 3.77
N ALA A 348 -12.65 3.00 3.19
CA ALA A 348 -11.81 4.17 2.97
C ALA A 348 -12.43 5.19 2.01
N VAL A 349 -12.98 4.75 0.88
CA VAL A 349 -13.61 5.62 -0.12
C VAL A 349 -14.81 6.36 0.48
N ASP A 350 -15.67 5.64 1.19
CA ASP A 350 -16.90 6.21 1.75
C ASP A 350 -16.62 7.22 2.87
N ILE A 351 -15.76 6.86 3.84
CA ILE A 351 -15.33 7.75 4.92
C ILE A 351 -14.57 8.96 4.35
N SER A 352 -13.70 8.77 3.36
CA SER A 352 -12.97 9.88 2.73
C SER A 352 -13.90 10.86 2.02
N TYR A 353 -14.92 10.35 1.32
CA TYR A 353 -15.91 11.19 0.67
C TYR A 353 -16.73 11.97 1.69
N HIS A 354 -17.23 11.30 2.73
CA HIS A 354 -18.10 11.90 3.74
C HIS A 354 -17.39 12.92 4.64
N TYR A 355 -16.27 12.53 5.26
CA TYR A 355 -15.54 13.37 6.22
C TYR A 355 -14.45 14.25 5.56
N GLY A 356 -14.15 14.02 4.29
CA GLY A 356 -13.21 14.83 3.51
C GLY A 356 -13.88 15.95 2.73
N LYS A 357 -13.33 16.23 1.54
CA LYS A 357 -13.78 17.34 0.69
C LYS A 357 -14.87 16.94 -0.30
N GLN A 358 -15.49 15.77 -0.13
CA GLN A 358 -16.44 15.19 -1.10
C GLN A 358 -15.87 15.15 -2.53
N ASP A 359 -14.63 14.67 -2.68
CA ASP A 359 -13.95 14.60 -3.98
C ASP A 359 -14.78 13.74 -4.96
N PRO A 360 -15.28 14.32 -6.08
CA PRO A 360 -16.09 13.58 -7.05
C PRO A 360 -15.31 12.46 -7.76
N GLY A 361 -13.97 12.48 -7.72
CA GLY A 361 -13.12 11.38 -8.18
C GLY A 361 -13.38 10.07 -7.43
N LEU A 362 -13.63 10.15 -6.12
CA LEU A 362 -13.89 8.99 -5.27
C LEU A 362 -15.18 8.25 -5.66
N LEU A 363 -16.18 8.98 -6.17
CA LEU A 363 -17.43 8.39 -6.65
C LEU A 363 -17.19 7.43 -7.83
N SER A 364 -16.23 7.71 -8.71
CA SER A 364 -15.89 6.79 -9.81
C SER A 364 -15.23 5.50 -9.31
N ILE A 365 -14.54 5.55 -8.17
CA ILE A 365 -14.01 4.34 -7.51
C ILE A 365 -15.15 3.55 -6.88
N ALA A 366 -16.07 4.23 -6.19
CA ALA A 366 -17.25 3.59 -5.59
C ALA A 366 -18.17 2.93 -6.64
N GLU A 367 -18.36 3.56 -7.80
CA GLU A 367 -19.09 2.95 -8.93
C GLU A 367 -18.44 1.65 -9.40
N LYS A 368 -17.10 1.60 -9.49
CA LYS A 368 -16.37 0.36 -9.81
C LYS A 368 -16.51 -0.69 -8.71
N GLN A 369 -16.43 -0.27 -7.45
CA GLN A 369 -16.60 -1.17 -6.29
C GLN A 369 -18.01 -1.78 -6.22
N ASP A 370 -19.01 -1.11 -6.82
CA ASP A 370 -20.40 -1.55 -6.98
C ASP A 370 -21.05 -1.95 -5.64
N ARG A 371 -20.64 -1.25 -4.57
CA ARG A 371 -21.22 -1.32 -3.23
C ARG A 371 -20.73 -0.14 -2.39
N VAL A 372 -21.50 0.20 -1.38
CA VAL A 372 -21.18 1.22 -0.37
C VAL A 372 -21.26 0.60 1.03
N LEU A 373 -20.87 1.34 2.05
CA LEU A 373 -21.19 1.03 3.43
C LEU A 373 -22.69 1.28 3.70
N LEU A 374 -23.23 0.57 4.69
CA LEU A 374 -24.62 0.72 5.13
C LEU A 374 -24.66 1.64 6.37
N ASP A 375 -24.13 2.85 6.21
CA ASP A 375 -24.02 3.89 7.23
C ASP A 375 -24.09 5.31 6.62
N ASP A 376 -23.88 6.34 7.45
CA ASP A 376 -23.89 7.75 7.09
C ASP A 376 -22.90 8.07 5.94
N SER A 377 -21.74 7.42 5.94
CA SER A 377 -20.68 7.64 4.95
C SER A 377 -21.06 7.02 3.59
N GLY A 378 -21.57 5.79 3.61
CA GLY A 378 -22.04 5.11 2.40
C GLY A 378 -23.29 5.74 1.81
N LEU A 379 -24.20 6.27 2.64
CA LEU A 379 -25.34 7.06 2.17
C LEU A 379 -24.87 8.31 1.43
N ALA A 380 -23.86 9.01 1.93
CA ALA A 380 -23.32 10.20 1.28
C ALA A 380 -22.73 9.89 -0.11
N VAL A 381 -21.96 8.81 -0.24
CA VAL A 381 -21.45 8.34 -1.54
C VAL A 381 -22.59 7.96 -2.48
N ALA A 382 -23.55 7.17 -2.00
CA ALA A 382 -24.65 6.70 -2.82
C ALA A 382 -25.53 7.86 -3.32
N LEU A 383 -25.75 8.90 -2.49
CA LEU A 383 -26.38 10.15 -2.90
C LEU A 383 -25.50 10.94 -3.89
N GLY A 384 -24.18 10.94 -3.73
CA GLY A 384 -23.25 11.55 -4.69
C GLY A 384 -23.39 10.96 -6.09
N ILE A 385 -23.43 9.62 -6.19
CA ILE A 385 -23.63 8.88 -7.44
C ILE A 385 -25.03 9.15 -8.01
N LYS A 386 -26.09 9.01 -7.19
CA LYS A 386 -27.48 9.25 -7.61
C LYS A 386 -27.70 10.66 -8.17
N ASN A 387 -26.99 11.65 -7.63
CA ASN A 387 -27.07 13.04 -8.06
C ASN A 387 -26.05 13.40 -9.17
N GLU A 388 -25.51 12.40 -9.87
CA GLU A 388 -24.63 12.56 -11.04
C GLU A 388 -23.39 13.44 -10.77
N LYS A 389 -22.84 13.37 -9.56
CA LYS A 389 -21.64 14.14 -9.19
C LYS A 389 -20.33 13.49 -9.62
N THR A 390 -20.37 12.26 -10.13
CA THR A 390 -19.19 11.45 -10.43
C THR A 390 -18.25 12.12 -11.43
N LYS A 391 -16.94 12.08 -11.15
CA LYS A 391 -15.88 12.41 -12.10
C LYS A 391 -14.82 11.31 -12.10
N PRO A 392 -14.08 11.11 -13.21
CA PRO A 392 -12.98 10.14 -13.22
C PRO A 392 -11.92 10.48 -12.16
N PHE A 393 -11.51 9.47 -11.38
CA PHE A 393 -10.36 9.59 -10.48
C PHE A 393 -9.08 9.79 -11.30
N ASN A 394 -8.44 10.95 -11.15
CA ASN A 394 -7.30 11.33 -11.97
C ASN A 394 -5.98 10.85 -11.36
N LYS A 395 -5.42 9.76 -11.90
CA LYS A 395 -4.08 9.27 -11.54
C LYS A 395 -3.02 10.03 -12.31
N LYS A 396 -2.27 10.88 -11.62
CA LYS A 396 -1.11 11.59 -12.19
C LYS A 396 0.19 10.95 -11.74
N SER A 397 1.29 11.36 -12.38
CA SER A 397 2.61 11.09 -11.82
C SER A 397 2.68 11.73 -10.42
N ILE A 398 3.20 10.99 -9.44
CA ILE A 398 3.25 11.41 -8.05
C ILE A 398 4.53 10.91 -7.39
N ASN A 399 5.06 11.67 -6.45
CA ASN A 399 6.15 11.25 -5.59
C ASN A 399 5.67 11.28 -4.15
N LEU A 400 5.57 10.10 -3.54
CA LEU A 400 5.11 9.93 -2.16
C LEU A 400 6.32 9.80 -1.25
N SER A 401 6.56 10.78 -0.39
CA SER A 401 7.65 10.71 0.60
C SER A 401 7.40 9.63 1.66
N ASP A 402 8.47 9.12 2.26
CA ASP A 402 8.44 8.12 3.33
C ASP A 402 9.03 8.69 4.64
N GLY A 403 8.73 8.01 5.75
CA GLY A 403 9.07 8.44 7.11
C GLY A 403 8.10 9.46 7.67
N GLN A 404 8.04 9.57 9.01
CA GLN A 404 7.12 10.44 9.74
C GLN A 404 7.11 11.89 9.22
N ASP A 405 8.29 12.42 8.88
CA ASP A 405 8.49 13.79 8.41
C ASP A 405 8.63 13.90 6.88
N GLY A 406 8.51 12.79 6.14
CA GLY A 406 8.64 12.77 4.67
C GLY A 406 10.09 12.93 4.17
N THR A 407 11.07 12.56 4.98
CA THR A 407 12.51 12.74 4.69
C THR A 407 13.27 11.43 4.52
N GLU A 408 12.61 10.28 4.68
CA GLU A 408 13.23 8.95 4.71
C GLU A 408 13.04 8.19 3.39
N GLY A 409 13.17 8.89 2.27
CA GLY A 409 12.98 8.32 0.93
C GLY A 409 11.55 8.45 0.43
N GLY A 410 11.10 7.51 -0.40
CA GLY A 410 9.75 7.53 -0.97
C GLY A 410 9.50 6.55 -2.12
N VAL A 411 8.33 6.69 -2.73
CA VAL A 411 7.90 5.94 -3.92
C VAL A 411 7.49 6.94 -5.00
N GLY A 412 8.22 6.95 -6.10
CA GLY A 412 7.91 7.72 -7.30
C GLY A 412 7.08 6.89 -8.27
N ILE A 413 5.98 7.43 -8.77
CA ILE A 413 5.14 6.80 -9.78
C ILE A 413 5.11 7.72 -10.98
N LEU A 414 5.72 7.30 -12.08
CA LEU A 414 5.68 8.02 -13.34
C LEU A 414 4.59 7.41 -14.22
N ARG A 415 3.68 8.27 -14.69
CA ARG A 415 2.56 7.90 -15.56
C ARG A 415 2.64 8.73 -16.83
N ASN A 416 2.70 8.05 -17.97
CA ASN A 416 2.56 8.69 -19.27
C ASN A 416 1.78 7.75 -20.20
N GLU A 417 0.63 8.20 -20.66
CA GLU A 417 -0.35 7.38 -21.39
C GLU A 417 -0.66 6.07 -20.63
N ASP A 418 -0.52 4.91 -21.28
CA ASP A 418 -0.80 3.60 -20.70
C ASP A 418 0.38 3.06 -19.86
N ILE A 419 1.53 3.74 -19.80
CA ILE A 419 2.73 3.26 -19.08
C ILE A 419 2.76 3.81 -17.65
N GLU A 420 2.91 2.91 -16.68
CA GLU A 420 3.13 3.23 -15.26
C GLU A 420 4.45 2.61 -14.78
N LEU A 421 5.38 3.47 -14.36
CA LEU A 421 6.65 3.06 -13.75
C LEU A 421 6.61 3.37 -12.25
N VAL A 422 6.83 2.35 -11.43
CA VAL A 422 6.85 2.45 -9.97
C VAL A 422 8.30 2.33 -9.52
N PHE A 423 8.88 3.41 -9.01
CA PHE A 423 10.26 3.49 -8.56
C PHE A 423 10.33 3.62 -7.04
N LYS A 424 10.96 2.65 -6.39
CA LYS A 424 11.00 2.53 -4.94
C LYS A 424 12.36 2.96 -4.40
N TYR A 425 12.38 4.07 -3.68
CA TYR A 425 13.55 4.59 -2.96
C TYR A 425 13.21 4.83 -1.47
N ALA A 426 12.23 4.08 -0.95
CA ALA A 426 11.69 4.19 0.39
C ALA A 426 12.65 3.73 1.50
N ALA A 427 12.28 3.97 2.76
CA ALA A 427 12.90 3.35 3.92
C ALA A 427 12.70 1.82 3.89
N GLN A 428 13.15 1.11 4.92
CA GLN A 428 13.09 -0.36 4.89
C GLN A 428 11.65 -0.88 4.82
N GLY A 429 10.69 -0.23 5.48
CA GLY A 429 9.29 -0.68 5.55
C GLY A 429 9.02 -1.71 6.64
N SER A 430 9.60 -1.47 7.83
CA SER A 430 9.47 -2.33 9.02
C SER A 430 9.82 -3.81 8.72
N SER A 431 9.26 -4.77 9.47
CA SER A 431 9.51 -6.21 9.30
C SER A 431 9.11 -6.73 7.92
N HIS A 432 8.15 -6.09 7.26
CA HIS A 432 7.64 -6.46 5.93
C HIS A 432 8.51 -5.97 4.76
N GLY A 433 9.51 -5.15 5.06
CA GLY A 433 10.44 -4.58 4.11
C GLY A 433 11.29 -5.57 3.31
N HIS A 434 11.50 -5.26 2.03
CA HIS A 434 12.42 -5.98 1.14
C HIS A 434 13.80 -5.33 1.07
N TYR A 435 14.82 -6.06 0.62
CA TYR A 435 16.19 -5.56 0.46
C TYR A 435 16.44 -5.02 -0.95
N ASP A 436 15.69 -4.02 -1.37
CA ASP A 436 15.45 -3.70 -2.79
C ASP A 436 15.54 -2.19 -3.08
N LYS A 437 16.46 -1.48 -2.42
CA LYS A 437 16.70 -0.05 -2.66
C LYS A 437 16.86 0.25 -4.15
N LEU A 438 16.21 1.34 -4.56
CA LEU A 438 16.15 1.83 -5.93
C LEU A 438 15.56 0.81 -6.91
N SER A 439 14.74 -0.16 -6.49
CA SER A 439 14.04 -1.09 -7.39
C SER A 439 12.94 -0.39 -8.19
N TYR A 440 12.46 -1.06 -9.23
CA TYR A 440 11.28 -0.62 -9.97
C TYR A 440 10.45 -1.79 -10.47
N SER A 441 9.18 -1.51 -10.76
CA SER A 441 8.29 -2.34 -11.58
C SER A 441 7.67 -1.47 -12.67
N LEU A 442 7.24 -2.10 -13.77
CA LEU A 442 6.75 -1.44 -14.97
C LEU A 442 5.47 -2.12 -15.45
N TYR A 443 4.46 -1.30 -15.74
CA TYR A 443 3.13 -1.75 -16.15
C TYR A 443 2.69 -1.05 -17.42
N GLU A 444 1.85 -1.73 -18.19
CA GLU A 444 1.13 -1.18 -19.32
C GLU A 444 -0.37 -1.47 -19.17
N LYS A 445 -1.14 -0.46 -18.76
CA LYS A 445 -2.58 -0.54 -18.59
C LYS A 445 -3.01 -1.70 -17.68
N GLY A 446 -2.39 -1.78 -16.49
CA GLY A 446 -2.63 -2.84 -15.50
C GLY A 446 -1.71 -4.06 -15.67
N GLU A 447 -1.28 -4.36 -16.89
CA GLU A 447 -0.46 -5.54 -17.17
C GLU A 447 1.01 -5.33 -16.78
N GLU A 448 1.59 -6.26 -16.02
CA GLU A 448 3.01 -6.23 -15.64
C GLU A 448 3.93 -6.50 -16.84
N ILE A 449 4.78 -5.52 -17.17
CA ILE A 449 5.88 -5.69 -18.13
C ILE A 449 7.10 -6.25 -17.38
N LEU A 450 7.51 -5.56 -16.31
CA LEU A 450 8.56 -5.99 -15.40
C LEU A 450 8.01 -6.02 -13.97
N GLN A 451 8.05 -7.19 -13.36
CA GLN A 451 7.38 -7.42 -12.09
C GLN A 451 8.25 -7.11 -10.88
N ASP A 452 7.58 -6.82 -9.77
CA ASP A 452 8.07 -7.15 -8.43
C ASP A 452 7.43 -8.48 -8.00
N TYR A 453 8.20 -9.36 -7.35
CA TYR A 453 7.68 -10.67 -6.94
C TYR A 453 6.58 -10.55 -5.88
N GLY A 454 6.62 -9.49 -5.06
CA GLY A 454 5.79 -9.38 -3.87
C GLY A 454 6.17 -10.45 -2.85
N LEU A 455 5.20 -11.09 -2.23
CA LEU A 455 5.43 -12.02 -1.12
C LEU A 455 5.39 -13.52 -1.51
N SER A 456 6.02 -14.37 -0.69
CA SER A 456 5.87 -15.84 -0.72
C SER A 456 4.98 -16.32 0.44
N ARG A 457 3.67 -16.37 0.17
CA ARG A 457 2.60 -16.78 1.08
C ARG A 457 1.37 -17.14 0.26
N PHE A 458 0.54 -18.01 0.82
CA PHE A 458 -0.76 -18.37 0.26
C PHE A 458 -1.83 -18.07 1.30
N VAL A 459 -2.29 -16.82 1.37
CA VAL A 459 -3.14 -16.32 2.45
C VAL A 459 -4.41 -17.18 2.59
N ASN A 460 -4.65 -17.71 3.79
CA ASN A 460 -5.78 -18.60 4.14
C ASN A 460 -5.81 -19.95 3.40
N ILE A 461 -4.71 -20.39 2.78
CA ILE A 461 -4.60 -21.73 2.18
C ILE A 461 -3.81 -22.63 3.13
N GLU A 462 -4.52 -23.49 3.87
CA GLU A 462 -3.93 -24.31 4.95
C GLU A 462 -2.82 -25.23 4.44
N GLN A 463 -2.96 -25.80 3.24
CA GLN A 463 -1.96 -26.70 2.64
C GLN A 463 -0.59 -26.04 2.43
N LYS A 464 -0.51 -24.71 2.47
CA LYS A 464 0.70 -23.92 2.26
C LYS A 464 1.06 -23.14 3.53
N GLY A 465 1.72 -23.83 4.45
CA GLY A 465 2.22 -23.22 5.69
C GLY A 465 1.12 -22.70 6.63
N GLY A 466 -0.09 -23.25 6.56
CA GLY A 466 -1.25 -22.74 7.32
C GLY A 466 -1.70 -21.35 6.86
N GLY A 467 -1.36 -20.94 5.63
CA GLY A 467 -1.59 -19.61 5.09
C GLY A 467 -0.70 -18.49 5.64
N ASN A 468 0.41 -18.85 6.29
CA ASN A 468 1.43 -17.93 6.81
C ASN A 468 2.57 -17.73 5.81
N TYR A 469 3.42 -16.73 6.06
CA TYR A 469 4.67 -16.57 5.32
C TYR A 469 5.47 -17.86 5.30
N LEU A 470 5.95 -18.21 4.10
CA LEU A 470 6.77 -19.40 3.87
C LEU A 470 8.26 -19.08 4.08
N LYS A 471 9.10 -20.12 4.18
CA LYS A 471 10.57 -19.96 4.32
C LYS A 471 11.13 -19.13 3.16
N GLU A 472 10.57 -19.30 1.96
CA GLU A 472 10.98 -18.62 0.74
C GLU A 472 10.62 -17.13 0.74
N ASN A 473 9.77 -16.66 1.65
CA ASN A 473 9.57 -15.22 1.79
C ASN A 473 10.89 -14.55 2.20
N LYS A 474 11.58 -15.17 3.17
CA LYS A 474 12.91 -14.72 3.62
C LYS A 474 14.01 -15.10 2.65
N THR A 475 14.02 -16.32 2.12
CA THR A 475 15.16 -16.83 1.34
C THR A 475 15.13 -16.43 -0.13
N TRP A 476 13.96 -16.00 -0.65
CA TRP A 476 13.76 -15.53 -2.02
C TRP A 476 13.14 -14.12 -2.05
N ALA A 477 11.86 -13.98 -1.68
CA ALA A 477 11.05 -12.80 -1.99
C ALA A 477 11.66 -11.49 -1.48
N LYS A 478 12.25 -11.49 -0.27
CA LYS A 478 12.91 -10.30 0.32
C LYS A 478 14.30 -9.99 -0.25
N GLN A 479 14.94 -10.93 -0.96
CA GLN A 479 16.35 -10.81 -1.35
C GLN A 479 16.53 -9.88 -2.55
N THR A 480 17.62 -9.12 -2.59
CA THR A 480 17.86 -8.11 -3.65
C THR A 480 17.84 -8.71 -5.05
N ILE A 481 18.38 -9.94 -5.21
CA ILE A 481 18.40 -10.61 -6.51
C ILE A 481 17.01 -10.86 -7.08
N ALA A 482 15.96 -10.91 -6.25
CA ALA A 482 14.57 -11.10 -6.67
C ALA A 482 13.88 -9.81 -7.18
N HIS A 483 14.61 -8.69 -7.25
CA HIS A 483 14.08 -7.37 -7.62
C HIS A 483 14.89 -6.75 -8.76
N ASN A 484 14.29 -5.85 -9.53
CA ASN A 484 14.92 -5.15 -10.66
C ASN A 484 15.91 -4.05 -10.20
N THR A 485 16.91 -4.40 -9.39
CA THR A 485 17.98 -3.53 -8.89
C THR A 485 19.30 -4.29 -8.78
N VAL A 486 20.42 -3.60 -8.61
CA VAL A 486 21.74 -4.24 -8.63
C VAL A 486 22.05 -5.00 -7.34
N THR A 487 22.62 -6.19 -7.49
CA THR A 487 23.30 -6.86 -6.38
C THR A 487 24.81 -6.71 -6.49
N GLN A 488 25.51 -6.64 -5.35
CA GLN A 488 26.97 -6.63 -5.29
C GLN A 488 27.48 -7.92 -4.65
N ASN A 489 28.35 -8.64 -5.36
CA ASN A 489 29.01 -9.88 -4.90
C ASN A 489 28.00 -10.93 -4.38
N GLU A 490 26.90 -11.13 -5.12
CA GLU A 490 25.81 -12.07 -4.76
C GLU A 490 25.29 -11.88 -3.33
N THR A 491 25.28 -10.63 -2.87
CA THR A 491 24.85 -10.25 -1.53
C THR A 491 23.71 -9.27 -1.64
N SER A 492 22.68 -9.45 -0.81
CA SER A 492 21.57 -8.52 -0.74
C SER A 492 22.00 -7.20 -0.10
N HIS A 493 21.30 -6.11 -0.42
CA HIS A 493 21.39 -4.83 0.28
C HIS A 493 21.38 -5.06 1.79
N PHE A 494 22.26 -4.34 2.51
CA PHE A 494 22.40 -4.44 3.97
C PHE A 494 22.70 -5.87 4.45
N LYS A 495 23.28 -6.71 3.59
CA LYS A 495 23.56 -8.14 3.83
C LYS A 495 22.30 -8.97 4.11
N GLY A 496 21.13 -8.49 3.70
CA GLY A 496 19.85 -9.11 4.02
C GLY A 496 19.52 -9.12 5.51
N LYS A 497 19.93 -8.06 6.24
CA LYS A 497 19.68 -7.88 7.67
C LYS A 497 18.78 -6.69 7.92
N TYR A 498 17.66 -6.94 8.61
CA TYR A 498 16.68 -5.92 8.93
C TYR A 498 17.27 -4.78 9.76
N GLU A 499 18.10 -5.10 10.75
CA GLU A 499 18.67 -4.12 11.69
C GLU A 499 19.49 -3.07 10.95
N ILE A 500 20.32 -3.51 10.00
CA ILE A 500 21.14 -2.60 9.19
C ILE A 500 20.27 -1.82 8.22
N GLY A 501 19.32 -2.47 7.53
CA GLY A 501 18.42 -1.79 6.59
C GLY A 501 17.53 -0.74 7.28
N SER A 502 17.12 -1.00 8.52
CA SER A 502 16.26 -0.10 9.31
C SER A 502 16.96 1.16 9.83
N GLU A 503 18.27 1.26 9.67
CA GLU A 503 19.07 2.45 10.02
C GLU A 503 19.25 3.40 8.82
N HIS A 504 18.79 2.99 7.62
CA HIS A 504 19.12 3.67 6.38
C HIS A 504 17.91 3.81 5.45
N HIS A 505 17.94 4.86 4.64
CA HIS A 505 17.00 5.10 3.57
C HIS A 505 17.74 5.70 2.37
N SER A 506 17.13 5.58 1.18
CA SER A 506 17.62 6.25 -0.01
C SER A 506 17.18 7.72 0.00
N VAL A 507 17.83 8.55 -0.84
CA VAL A 507 17.58 10.00 -0.88
C VAL A 507 17.11 10.38 -2.28
N LEU A 508 15.97 11.07 -2.38
CA LEU A 508 15.51 11.63 -3.65
C LEU A 508 16.55 12.61 -4.18
N HIS A 509 16.98 12.43 -5.42
CA HIS A 509 17.85 13.38 -6.12
C HIS A 509 17.00 14.41 -6.86
N TYR A 510 16.01 13.97 -7.64
CA TYR A 510 14.94 14.82 -8.17
C TYR A 510 13.75 14.01 -8.69
N PHE A 511 12.61 14.67 -8.78
CA PHE A 511 11.40 14.17 -9.45
C PHE A 511 10.86 15.26 -10.37
N SER A 512 10.53 14.90 -11.61
CA SER A 512 10.02 15.84 -12.62
C SER A 512 8.92 15.17 -13.42
N SER A 513 7.74 15.79 -13.43
CA SER A 513 6.57 15.25 -14.13
C SER A 513 5.75 16.29 -14.90
N ASP A 514 6.25 17.52 -15.01
CA ASP A 514 5.51 18.63 -15.63
C ASP A 514 5.56 18.60 -17.16
N ASN A 515 6.58 17.94 -17.74
CA ASN A 515 6.74 17.83 -19.19
C ASN A 515 6.00 16.58 -19.72
N ASP A 516 5.09 16.74 -20.68
CA ASP A 516 4.30 15.62 -21.21
C ASP A 516 5.09 14.65 -22.09
N ASN A 517 6.22 15.07 -22.65
CA ASN A 517 7.08 14.20 -23.44
C ASN A 517 8.05 13.38 -22.59
N ILE A 518 8.31 13.79 -21.34
CA ILE A 518 9.25 13.09 -20.47
C ILE A 518 8.92 13.29 -18.99
N LYS A 519 8.80 12.18 -18.26
CA LYS A 519 8.66 12.14 -16.81
C LYS A 519 9.91 11.46 -16.24
N VAL A 520 10.52 12.00 -15.19
CA VAL A 520 11.81 11.54 -14.67
C VAL A 520 11.81 11.44 -13.15
N VAL A 521 12.42 10.39 -12.62
CA VAL A 521 12.73 10.25 -11.20
C VAL A 521 14.18 9.81 -11.02
N SER A 522 14.84 10.36 -10.00
CA SER A 522 16.22 10.02 -9.67
C SER A 522 16.42 9.95 -8.16
N ALA A 523 17.14 8.94 -7.67
CA ALA A 523 17.47 8.80 -6.26
C ALA A 523 18.84 8.13 -6.02
N LYS A 524 19.38 8.36 -4.83
CA LYS A 524 20.71 7.92 -4.38
C LYS A 524 20.63 6.95 -3.21
N GLU A 525 21.50 5.96 -3.20
CA GLU A 525 21.68 4.99 -2.12
C GLU A 525 23.17 4.78 -1.87
N ASP A 526 23.65 5.17 -0.68
CA ASP A 526 25.07 5.13 -0.32
C ASP A 526 25.39 4.10 0.80
N ASN A 527 24.37 3.45 1.34
CA ASN A 527 24.48 2.59 2.54
C ASN A 527 24.20 1.12 2.26
N ALA A 528 23.54 0.79 1.13
CA ALA A 528 23.17 -0.58 0.77
C ALA A 528 24.38 -1.54 0.72
N TYR A 529 25.54 -1.06 0.27
CA TYR A 529 26.82 -1.76 0.33
C TYR A 529 27.92 -0.83 0.86
N PRO A 530 28.84 -1.33 1.71
CA PRO A 530 29.93 -0.50 2.22
C PRO A 530 30.78 0.13 1.11
N ASN A 531 30.98 1.45 1.17
CA ASN A 531 31.81 2.24 0.26
C ASN A 531 31.38 2.17 -1.22
N THR A 532 30.08 1.98 -1.47
CA THR A 532 29.53 1.94 -2.82
C THR A 532 28.29 2.84 -2.85
N GLY A 533 28.34 3.87 -3.67
CA GLY A 533 27.21 4.76 -3.96
C GLY A 533 26.52 4.34 -5.24
N ILE A 534 25.19 4.34 -5.22
CA ILE A 534 24.32 4.03 -6.35
C ILE A 534 23.46 5.26 -6.63
N LEU A 535 23.48 5.75 -7.86
CA LEU A 535 22.57 6.77 -8.37
C LEU A 535 21.77 6.14 -9.49
N ARG A 536 20.45 6.10 -9.35
CA ARG A 536 19.56 5.63 -10.41
C ARG A 536 18.65 6.75 -10.89
N THR A 537 18.61 6.95 -12.20
CA THR A 537 17.71 7.87 -12.88
C THR A 537 16.88 7.08 -13.87
N MET A 538 15.56 7.22 -13.80
CA MET A 538 14.61 6.57 -14.71
C MET A 538 13.73 7.61 -15.37
N ALA A 539 13.48 7.45 -16.67
CA ALA A 539 12.63 8.33 -17.45
C ALA A 539 11.59 7.52 -18.25
N VAL A 540 10.35 8.02 -18.29
CA VAL A 540 9.31 7.57 -19.22
C VAL A 540 9.19 8.61 -20.31
N ILE A 541 9.55 8.24 -21.54
CA ILE A 541 9.76 9.15 -22.67
C ILE A 541 8.72 8.85 -23.74
N LYS A 542 7.93 9.87 -24.09
CA LYS A 542 7.01 9.88 -25.23
C LYS A 542 7.69 10.60 -26.39
N ASP A 543 7.79 9.93 -27.52
CA ASP A 543 8.38 10.45 -28.75
C ASP A 543 7.59 9.92 -29.96
N GLU A 544 7.50 10.72 -31.02
CA GLU A 544 6.67 10.45 -32.20
C GLU A 544 7.13 9.25 -33.04
N ASP A 545 8.39 8.85 -32.89
CA ASP A 545 8.93 7.65 -33.52
C ASP A 545 8.41 6.35 -32.89
N PHE A 546 7.78 6.43 -31.72
CA PHE A 546 7.32 5.26 -30.96
C PHE A 546 5.79 5.23 -30.87
N GLU A 547 5.22 4.03 -30.88
CA GLU A 547 3.78 3.84 -30.70
C GLU A 547 3.31 4.18 -29.29
N LYS A 548 4.20 4.02 -28.32
CA LYS A 548 3.97 4.18 -26.89
C LYS A 548 5.22 4.76 -26.24
N PRO A 549 5.11 5.37 -25.05
CA PRO A 549 6.27 5.80 -24.30
C PRO A 549 7.21 4.63 -23.99
N PHE A 550 8.52 4.86 -24.10
CA PHE A 550 9.54 3.89 -23.69
C PHE A 550 10.20 4.34 -22.37
N VAL A 551 10.80 3.39 -21.66
CA VAL A 551 11.54 3.65 -20.43
C VAL A 551 13.03 3.74 -20.73
N LEU A 552 13.72 4.74 -20.17
CA LEU A 552 15.17 4.81 -20.08
C LEU A 552 15.59 4.65 -18.62
N ASP A 553 16.50 3.72 -18.36
CA ASP A 553 17.03 3.39 -17.03
C ASP A 553 18.54 3.58 -17.01
N VAL A 554 19.02 4.45 -16.11
CA VAL A 554 20.43 4.82 -15.96
C VAL A 554 20.84 4.60 -14.51
N MET A 555 21.62 3.56 -14.25
CA MET A 555 22.14 3.22 -12.91
C MET A 555 23.66 3.37 -12.87
N LYS A 556 24.12 4.44 -12.25
CA LYS A 556 25.54 4.73 -12.00
C LYS A 556 25.96 4.18 -10.65
N ILE A 557 27.07 3.44 -10.63
CA ILE A 557 27.64 2.84 -9.42
C ILE A 557 29.08 3.30 -9.29
N ASN A 558 29.39 3.91 -8.15
CA ASN A 558 30.74 4.31 -7.77
C ASN A 558 31.17 3.50 -6.56
N SER A 559 32.26 2.73 -6.68
CA SER A 559 32.78 1.90 -5.59
C SER A 559 34.26 2.14 -5.38
N ASN A 560 34.75 1.90 -4.17
CA ASN A 560 36.20 1.97 -3.90
C ASN A 560 36.97 0.69 -4.32
N LYS A 561 36.26 -0.43 -4.58
CA LYS A 561 36.85 -1.74 -4.89
C LYS A 561 36.22 -2.35 -6.14
N ALA A 562 36.94 -3.28 -6.78
CA ALA A 562 36.39 -4.10 -7.85
C ALA A 562 35.41 -5.13 -7.28
N ASN A 563 34.24 -5.26 -7.90
CA ASN A 563 33.16 -6.13 -7.47
C ASN A 563 32.58 -6.93 -8.66
N LYS A 564 31.70 -7.87 -8.33
CA LYS A 564 30.74 -8.48 -9.23
C LYS A 564 29.40 -7.78 -9.06
N TYR A 565 28.81 -7.32 -10.14
CA TYR A 565 27.47 -6.71 -10.16
C TYR A 565 26.53 -7.57 -11.00
N ASP A 566 25.35 -7.88 -10.47
CA ASP A 566 24.29 -8.56 -11.21
C ASP A 566 23.05 -7.67 -11.21
N PHE A 567 22.52 -7.40 -12.39
CA PHE A 567 21.39 -6.53 -12.62
C PHE A 567 20.28 -7.29 -13.38
N PRO A 568 19.22 -7.73 -12.69
CA PRO A 568 18.16 -8.56 -13.26
C PRO A 568 17.00 -7.73 -13.85
N PHE A 569 16.35 -8.31 -14.85
CA PHE A 569 15.09 -7.86 -15.44
C PHE A 569 14.08 -9.02 -15.37
N TYR A 570 13.14 -8.95 -14.43
CA TYR A 570 12.08 -9.95 -14.23
C TYR A 570 10.91 -9.65 -15.16
N TYR A 571 10.86 -10.37 -16.28
CA TYR A 571 9.82 -10.22 -17.29
C TYR A 571 8.80 -11.36 -17.21
N PHE A 572 7.67 -11.20 -17.90
CA PHE A 572 6.73 -12.29 -18.17
C PHE A 572 6.74 -12.68 -19.64
N GLY A 573 6.34 -13.92 -19.93
CA GLY A 573 6.12 -14.37 -21.30
C GLY A 573 7.30 -15.12 -21.93
N GLN A 574 7.29 -15.15 -23.27
CA GLN A 574 8.11 -16.05 -24.07
C GLN A 574 9.21 -15.30 -24.81
N VAL A 575 10.46 -15.77 -24.68
CA VAL A 575 11.60 -15.27 -25.44
C VAL A 575 11.35 -15.41 -26.94
N LEU A 576 11.57 -14.33 -27.69
CA LEU A 576 11.48 -14.29 -29.14
C LEU A 576 12.86 -14.24 -29.81
N GLN A 577 13.55 -13.12 -29.67
CA GLN A 577 14.79 -12.86 -30.39
C GLN A 577 15.83 -12.16 -29.52
N THR A 578 17.08 -12.57 -29.69
CA THR A 578 18.28 -11.90 -29.19
C THR A 578 19.16 -11.43 -30.35
N ASN A 579 20.02 -10.44 -30.12
CA ASN A 579 21.10 -10.08 -31.07
C ASN A 579 22.47 -10.67 -30.70
N PHE A 580 22.47 -11.57 -29.71
CA PHE A 580 23.62 -12.28 -29.15
C PHE A 580 23.32 -13.78 -29.09
N ASP A 581 24.38 -14.59 -29.18
CA ASP A 581 24.30 -16.04 -29.07
C ASP A 581 24.41 -16.47 -27.60
N TYR A 582 23.64 -17.47 -27.20
CA TYR A 582 23.68 -18.05 -25.85
C TYR A 582 23.78 -19.57 -25.92
N LYS A 583 24.28 -20.17 -24.84
CA LYS A 583 24.33 -21.62 -24.64
C LYS A 583 23.33 -22.02 -23.58
N THR A 584 22.53 -23.04 -23.85
CA THR A 584 21.66 -23.68 -22.87
C THR A 584 22.40 -24.89 -22.27
N PRO A 585 22.38 -25.09 -20.94
CA PRO A 585 22.98 -26.26 -20.33
C PRO A 585 22.05 -27.47 -20.44
N GLU A 586 22.62 -28.66 -20.60
CA GLU A 586 21.85 -29.93 -20.56
C GLU A 586 21.26 -30.20 -19.16
N VAL A 587 21.92 -29.69 -18.12
CA VAL A 587 21.52 -29.83 -16.71
C VAL A 587 21.40 -28.46 -16.07
N LEU A 588 20.19 -28.11 -15.63
CA LEU A 588 19.94 -26.87 -14.91
C LEU A 588 20.62 -26.92 -13.52
N LYS A 589 21.40 -25.89 -13.22
CA LYS A 589 22.05 -25.70 -11.92
C LYS A 589 21.54 -24.42 -11.27
N SER A 590 21.59 -24.35 -9.95
CA SER A 590 21.32 -23.10 -9.25
C SER A 590 22.38 -22.05 -9.64
N LEU A 591 21.96 -20.79 -9.77
CA LEU A 591 22.81 -19.67 -10.14
C LEU A 591 23.89 -19.40 -9.09
N GLY A 592 23.56 -19.64 -7.82
CA GLY A 592 24.46 -19.56 -6.68
C GLY A 592 23.92 -20.38 -5.51
N ASN A 593 24.37 -20.09 -4.29
CA ASN A 593 24.11 -20.92 -3.11
C ASN A 593 23.49 -20.19 -1.90
N LYS A 594 23.28 -18.87 -1.97
CA LYS A 594 22.72 -18.06 -0.87
C LYS A 594 22.09 -16.77 -1.38
N ASN A 595 21.44 -16.02 -0.48
CA ASN A 595 20.90 -14.66 -0.74
C ASN A 595 19.95 -14.59 -1.96
N GLY A 596 19.13 -15.63 -2.16
CA GLY A 596 18.17 -15.75 -3.27
C GLY A 596 18.72 -16.47 -4.50
N TYR A 597 20.03 -16.43 -4.72
CA TYR A 597 20.67 -17.08 -5.87
C TYR A 597 20.49 -18.60 -5.90
N GLN A 598 20.30 -19.22 -4.74
CA GLN A 598 19.99 -20.63 -4.61
C GLN A 598 18.59 -21.00 -5.16
N HIS A 599 17.74 -20.02 -5.44
CA HIS A 599 16.39 -20.21 -5.98
C HIS A 599 16.27 -19.98 -7.48
N LEU A 600 17.36 -19.66 -8.17
CA LEU A 600 17.36 -19.43 -9.62
C LEU A 600 18.05 -20.57 -10.34
N TYR A 601 17.38 -21.21 -11.29
CA TYR A 601 18.05 -22.04 -12.29
C TYR A 601 18.69 -21.15 -13.36
N VAL A 602 19.81 -21.60 -13.93
CA VAL A 602 20.40 -21.01 -15.15
C VAL A 602 19.92 -21.80 -16.36
N GLU A 603 19.08 -21.19 -17.18
CA GLU A 603 18.55 -21.78 -18.42
C GLU A 603 19.43 -21.47 -19.63
N GLY A 604 20.20 -20.40 -19.57
CA GLY A 604 21.13 -20.04 -20.64
C GLY A 604 22.14 -18.99 -20.22
N SER A 605 23.29 -18.99 -20.88
CA SER A 605 24.36 -18.02 -20.66
C SER A 605 24.96 -17.55 -21.97
N ALA A 606 25.19 -16.25 -22.08
CA ALA A 606 25.90 -15.61 -23.19
C ALA A 606 27.07 -14.77 -22.66
N ASN A 607 28.19 -14.83 -23.37
CA ASN A 607 29.23 -13.82 -23.26
C ASN A 607 28.94 -12.75 -24.31
N VAL A 608 28.89 -11.50 -23.90
CA VAL A 608 28.57 -10.43 -24.83
C VAL A 608 29.78 -10.11 -25.70
N ASN A 609 29.56 -9.78 -26.98
CA ASN A 609 30.60 -9.40 -27.93
C ASN A 609 30.30 -8.08 -28.67
N LYS A 610 29.20 -7.40 -28.31
CA LYS A 610 28.72 -6.15 -28.91
C LYS A 610 28.47 -5.10 -27.84
N GLU A 611 28.53 -3.83 -28.23
CA GLU A 611 28.31 -2.70 -27.34
C GLU A 611 26.83 -2.50 -26.95
N ASN A 612 25.91 -3.15 -27.69
CA ASN A 612 24.47 -3.14 -27.43
C ASN A 612 23.92 -4.57 -27.49
N SER A 613 23.31 -5.01 -26.40
CA SER A 613 22.56 -6.27 -26.34
C SER A 613 21.06 -5.99 -26.42
N LYS A 614 20.37 -6.75 -27.26
CA LYS A 614 18.92 -6.66 -27.47
C LYS A 614 18.25 -7.98 -27.18
N PHE A 615 17.17 -7.92 -26.43
CA PHE A 615 16.36 -9.05 -26.01
C PHE A 615 14.88 -8.69 -26.21
N SER A 616 14.12 -9.53 -26.90
CA SER A 616 12.69 -9.33 -27.13
C SER A 616 11.88 -10.52 -26.68
N TRP A 617 10.68 -10.25 -26.18
CA TRP A 617 9.75 -11.26 -25.70
C TRP A 617 8.30 -10.90 -26.04
N LEU A 618 7.44 -11.92 -26.03
CA LEU A 618 5.99 -11.81 -26.22
C LEU A 618 5.29 -12.14 -24.91
N HIS A 619 4.42 -11.25 -24.45
CA HIS A 619 3.54 -11.50 -23.32
C HIS A 619 2.17 -10.91 -23.57
N ASN A 620 1.10 -11.65 -23.25
CA ASN A 620 -0.28 -11.23 -23.41
C ASN A 620 -0.55 -10.50 -24.73
N ASN A 621 -0.10 -11.12 -25.84
CA ASN A 621 -0.28 -10.61 -27.20
C ASN A 621 0.40 -9.26 -27.51
N LYS A 622 1.36 -8.82 -26.70
CA LYS A 622 2.16 -7.60 -26.88
C LYS A 622 3.65 -7.92 -26.97
N PHE A 623 4.38 -7.19 -27.80
CA PHE A 623 5.82 -7.36 -27.90
C PHE A 623 6.54 -6.34 -27.01
N TYR A 624 7.63 -6.81 -26.42
CA TYR A 624 8.48 -6.00 -25.58
C TYR A 624 9.93 -6.21 -25.98
N SER A 625 10.72 -5.14 -25.89
CA SER A 625 12.15 -5.19 -26.16
C SER A 625 12.94 -4.47 -25.07
N LEU A 626 13.99 -5.15 -24.61
CA LEU A 626 15.06 -4.60 -23.78
C LEU A 626 16.27 -4.34 -24.68
N THR A 627 16.73 -3.09 -24.74
CA THR A 627 18.05 -2.75 -25.29
C THR A 627 18.94 -2.30 -24.14
N THR A 628 20.16 -2.82 -24.02
CA THR A 628 21.07 -2.44 -22.94
C THR A 628 22.49 -2.26 -23.45
N VAL A 629 23.17 -1.24 -22.92
CA VAL A 629 24.59 -1.00 -23.18
C VAL A 629 25.40 -2.09 -22.49
N THR A 630 26.23 -2.76 -23.27
CA THR A 630 27.05 -3.91 -22.84
C THR A 630 28.47 -3.77 -23.36
N ASN A 631 29.38 -4.61 -22.88
CA ASN A 631 30.73 -4.71 -23.43
C ASN A 631 31.21 -6.17 -23.45
N ASN A 632 32.38 -6.41 -24.01
CA ASN A 632 32.92 -7.77 -24.20
C ASN A 632 33.32 -8.52 -22.91
N LYS A 633 33.19 -7.91 -21.74
CA LYS A 633 33.40 -8.53 -20.42
C LYS A 633 32.09 -8.84 -19.70
N ASP A 634 30.96 -8.49 -20.29
CA ASP A 634 29.64 -8.69 -19.71
C ASP A 634 29.10 -10.09 -20.02
N GLU A 635 28.33 -10.62 -19.08
CA GLU A 635 27.58 -11.87 -19.23
C GLU A 635 26.08 -11.59 -19.18
N LEU A 636 25.32 -12.27 -20.03
CA LEU A 636 23.86 -12.29 -19.97
C LEU A 636 23.41 -13.70 -19.56
N LEU A 637 22.54 -13.78 -18.55
CA LEU A 637 22.09 -15.03 -17.97
C LEU A 637 20.57 -15.10 -18.03
N PHE A 638 20.05 -16.09 -18.77
CA PHE A 638 18.64 -16.48 -18.67
C PHE A 638 18.47 -17.31 -17.42
N THR A 639 17.60 -16.85 -16.52
CA THR A 639 17.34 -17.54 -15.26
C THR A 639 15.84 -17.77 -15.07
N ARG A 640 15.52 -18.79 -14.27
CA ARG A 640 14.14 -19.12 -13.89
C ARG A 640 14.03 -19.43 -12.41
N ILE A 641 13.02 -18.87 -11.76
CA ILE A 641 12.77 -19.11 -10.34
C ILE A 641 12.37 -20.58 -10.09
N GLY A 642 12.79 -21.08 -8.93
CA GLY A 642 12.33 -22.31 -8.30
C GLY A 642 13.37 -23.42 -8.19
N ALA A 643 14.67 -23.09 -8.26
CA ALA A 643 15.69 -23.98 -7.72
C ALA A 643 15.51 -24.12 -6.19
N ASN A 644 15.88 -25.27 -5.62
CA ASN A 644 15.74 -25.56 -4.19
C ASN A 644 14.34 -25.25 -3.61
N ASP A 645 13.29 -25.50 -4.40
CA ASP A 645 11.89 -25.34 -4.02
C ASP A 645 11.16 -26.70 -4.10
N PRO A 646 11.43 -27.64 -3.16
CA PRO A 646 10.87 -28.99 -3.20
C PRO A 646 9.35 -29.02 -2.97
N ASP A 647 8.81 -27.97 -2.36
CA ASP A 647 7.41 -27.88 -1.97
C ASP A 647 6.55 -27.15 -3.02
N PHE A 648 7.15 -26.69 -4.13
CA PHE A 648 6.51 -25.89 -5.17
C PHE A 648 5.83 -24.63 -4.60
N ASN A 649 6.58 -23.86 -3.81
CA ASN A 649 6.13 -22.62 -3.18
C ASN A 649 6.37 -21.39 -4.06
N LEU A 650 7.33 -21.46 -4.99
CA LEU A 650 7.71 -20.35 -5.84
C LEU A 650 7.08 -20.43 -7.23
N ARG A 651 6.66 -19.28 -7.75
CA ARG A 651 6.28 -19.14 -9.17
C ARG A 651 7.50 -19.34 -10.06
N ARG A 652 7.31 -19.83 -11.28
CA ARG A 652 8.39 -20.18 -12.22
C ARG A 652 8.70 -19.03 -13.19
N ASP A 653 8.75 -17.82 -12.65
CA ASP A 653 8.90 -16.61 -13.45
C ASP A 653 10.35 -16.48 -13.97
N PRO A 654 10.53 -15.99 -15.20
CA PRO A 654 11.85 -15.86 -15.81
C PRO A 654 12.51 -14.50 -15.49
N ALA A 655 13.84 -14.45 -15.65
CA ALA A 655 14.58 -13.20 -15.70
C ALA A 655 15.74 -13.26 -16.70
N LEU A 656 16.14 -12.09 -17.17
CA LEU A 656 17.43 -11.89 -17.82
C LEU A 656 18.33 -11.09 -16.87
N ILE A 657 19.53 -11.59 -16.60
CA ILE A 657 20.49 -10.92 -15.70
C ILE A 657 21.68 -10.44 -16.52
N LEU A 658 21.98 -9.14 -16.44
CA LEU A 658 23.23 -8.58 -16.91
C LEU A 658 24.27 -8.60 -15.77
N ARG A 659 25.38 -9.29 -16.01
CA ARG A 659 26.44 -9.53 -15.04
C ARG A 659 27.73 -8.87 -15.47
N ARG A 660 28.34 -8.10 -14.57
CA ARG A 660 29.69 -7.52 -14.72
C ARG A 660 30.61 -8.05 -13.64
N LYS A 661 31.80 -8.50 -14.02
CA LYS A 661 32.81 -9.04 -13.09
C LYS A 661 34.00 -8.10 -12.96
N ASN A 662 34.68 -8.17 -11.82
CA ASN A 662 35.93 -7.45 -11.56
C ASN A 662 35.88 -5.96 -11.96
N THR A 663 34.78 -5.29 -11.61
CA THR A 663 34.50 -3.91 -12.03
C THR A 663 34.36 -3.02 -10.82
N LYS A 664 35.05 -1.87 -10.81
CA LYS A 664 35.00 -0.90 -9.71
C LYS A 664 33.80 0.02 -9.84
N ASN A 665 33.92 1.03 -10.70
CA ASN A 665 32.82 1.90 -11.09
C ASN A 665 32.16 1.35 -12.34
N THR A 666 30.84 1.52 -12.46
CA THR A 666 30.11 1.03 -13.63
C THR A 666 28.84 1.83 -13.88
N LEU A 667 28.36 1.79 -15.12
CA LEU A 667 27.13 2.44 -15.55
C LEU A 667 26.26 1.43 -16.31
N PHE A 668 25.11 1.07 -15.75
CA PHE A 668 24.09 0.30 -16.47
C PHE A 668 23.14 1.28 -17.17
N VAL A 669 22.91 1.07 -18.47
CA VAL A 669 21.99 1.87 -19.28
C VAL A 669 21.14 0.94 -20.09
N SER A 670 19.83 1.04 -19.92
CA SER A 670 18.88 0.15 -20.57
C SER A 670 17.63 0.93 -21.00
N THR A 671 16.99 0.47 -22.07
CA THR A 671 15.64 0.89 -22.44
C THR A 671 14.70 -0.29 -22.50
N ILE A 672 13.44 -0.04 -22.12
CA ILE A 672 12.33 -0.98 -22.22
C ILE A 672 11.28 -0.35 -23.12
N GLU A 673 10.96 -1.02 -24.22
CA GLU A 673 10.02 -0.59 -25.24
C GLU A 673 8.85 -1.57 -25.31
N SER A 674 7.61 -1.09 -25.12
CA SER A 674 6.40 -1.80 -25.51
C SER A 674 6.04 -1.40 -26.95
N HIS A 675 5.88 -2.38 -27.84
CA HIS A 675 5.63 -2.12 -29.25
C HIS A 675 4.76 -3.21 -29.88
N GLY A 676 3.91 -2.82 -30.82
CA GLY A 676 3.12 -3.75 -31.61
C GLY A 676 2.20 -4.66 -30.81
N ASN A 677 1.59 -5.60 -31.52
CA ASN A 677 0.70 -6.60 -30.94
C ASN A 677 0.53 -7.81 -31.88
N TYR A 678 0.06 -8.91 -31.30
CA TYR A 678 -0.31 -10.12 -32.01
C TYR A 678 -1.79 -10.42 -31.81
N SER A 679 -2.49 -10.80 -32.87
CA SER A 679 -3.88 -11.26 -32.77
C SER A 679 -3.94 -12.74 -33.14
N PRO A 680 -4.28 -13.64 -32.18
CA PRO A 680 -4.49 -15.04 -32.49
C PRO A 680 -5.74 -15.27 -33.35
N VAL A 681 -6.70 -14.34 -33.35
CA VAL A 681 -7.95 -14.45 -34.14
C VAL A 681 -7.69 -14.19 -35.63
N THR A 682 -6.83 -13.21 -35.95
CA THR A 682 -6.48 -12.84 -37.33
C THR A 682 -5.14 -13.41 -37.77
N GLU A 683 -4.45 -14.14 -36.89
CA GLU A 683 -3.12 -14.72 -37.08
C GLU A 683 -2.05 -13.71 -37.54
N SER A 684 -2.17 -12.45 -37.11
CA SER A 684 -1.34 -11.34 -37.61
C SER A 684 -0.52 -10.68 -36.50
N ALA A 685 0.76 -10.42 -36.78
CA ALA A 685 1.64 -9.59 -35.96
C ALA A 685 1.81 -8.20 -36.58
N VAL A 686 1.68 -7.16 -35.77
CA VAL A 686 1.94 -5.76 -36.15
C VAL A 686 3.12 -5.25 -35.33
N ASN A 687 4.08 -4.59 -35.99
CA ASN A 687 5.23 -3.92 -35.37
C ASN A 687 5.95 -4.76 -34.30
N SER A 688 6.25 -6.02 -34.67
CA SER A 688 6.83 -7.02 -33.77
C SER A 688 8.31 -6.84 -33.47
N LYS A 689 8.94 -5.77 -33.98
CA LYS A 689 10.37 -5.48 -33.79
C LYS A 689 10.53 -4.12 -33.14
N SER A 690 11.50 -4.03 -32.23
CA SER A 690 11.91 -2.78 -31.58
C SER A 690 12.23 -1.69 -32.60
N ASN A 691 11.83 -0.45 -32.32
CA ASN A 691 12.25 0.72 -33.08
C ASN A 691 13.56 1.33 -32.54
N ILE A 692 14.11 0.82 -31.44
CA ILE A 692 15.41 1.26 -30.90
C ILE A 692 16.52 0.60 -31.71
N LYS A 693 17.35 1.41 -32.38
CA LYS A 693 18.53 0.94 -33.12
C LYS A 693 19.72 0.75 -32.18
N GLU A 694 20.00 1.73 -31.32
CA GLU A 694 21.21 1.77 -30.51
C GLU A 694 21.00 2.64 -29.27
N LEU A 695 21.63 2.24 -28.16
CA LEU A 695 21.88 3.07 -27.00
C LEU A 695 23.37 3.35 -26.89
N LYS A 696 23.74 4.60 -26.63
CA LYS A 696 25.15 4.98 -26.52
C LYS A 696 25.37 5.92 -25.35
N VAL A 697 26.34 5.57 -24.51
CA VAL A 697 26.87 6.50 -23.49
C VAL A 697 27.86 7.42 -24.18
N VAL A 698 27.50 8.69 -24.35
CA VAL A 698 28.37 9.69 -24.98
C VAL A 698 29.16 10.51 -23.98
N LEU A 699 28.72 10.53 -22.72
CA LEU A 699 29.46 11.12 -21.61
C LEU A 699 29.11 10.41 -20.30
N ASP A 700 30.11 10.11 -19.49
CA ASP A 700 29.91 9.74 -18.08
C ASP A 700 31.02 10.36 -17.21
N THR A 701 30.65 11.40 -16.47
CA THR A 701 31.52 12.09 -15.51
C THR A 701 30.88 12.09 -14.13
N ASP A 702 31.58 12.66 -13.15
CA ASP A 702 31.02 12.85 -11.80
C ASP A 702 29.82 13.81 -11.80
N ASP A 703 29.76 14.74 -12.75
CA ASP A 703 28.76 15.80 -12.78
C ASP A 703 27.59 15.49 -13.73
N TYR A 704 27.85 14.75 -14.82
CA TYR A 704 26.86 14.48 -15.86
C TYR A 704 26.98 13.08 -16.43
N THR A 705 25.84 12.50 -16.78
CA THR A 705 25.75 11.29 -17.62
C THR A 705 24.86 11.61 -18.81
N ALA A 706 25.32 11.31 -20.02
CA ALA A 706 24.61 11.62 -21.26
C ALA A 706 24.47 10.38 -22.15
N ILE A 707 23.23 10.09 -22.54
CA ILE A 707 22.81 8.90 -23.29
C ILE A 707 22.16 9.33 -24.59
N GLU A 708 22.62 8.78 -25.71
CA GLU A 708 21.96 8.85 -27.00
C GLU A 708 21.08 7.61 -27.20
N VAL A 709 19.84 7.84 -27.64
CA VAL A 709 18.90 6.81 -28.09
C VAL A 709 18.64 7.04 -29.57
N THR A 710 19.12 6.12 -30.42
CA THR A 710 18.94 6.22 -31.87
C THR A 710 17.81 5.31 -32.33
N THR A 711 16.88 5.85 -33.12
CA THR A 711 15.75 5.11 -33.69
C THR A 711 16.13 4.42 -35.01
N ILE A 712 15.40 3.36 -35.38
CA ILE A 712 15.57 2.68 -36.67
C ILE A 712 14.95 3.51 -37.79
N LYS A 713 13.73 4.01 -37.55
CA LYS A 713 13.00 4.87 -38.47
C LYS A 713 13.60 6.29 -38.43
N GLY A 714 13.96 6.86 -39.58
CA GLY A 714 14.56 8.21 -39.66
C GLY A 714 16.06 8.26 -39.31
N GLY A 715 16.53 7.41 -38.39
CA GLY A 715 17.89 7.47 -37.88
C GLY A 715 18.11 8.63 -36.91
N ASP A 716 17.01 9.15 -36.35
CA ASP A 716 17.01 10.25 -35.41
C ASP A 716 17.62 9.79 -34.08
N THR A 717 18.39 10.69 -33.46
CA THR A 717 19.06 10.44 -32.18
C THR A 717 18.54 11.44 -31.17
N LYS A 718 17.98 10.93 -30.08
CA LYS A 718 17.56 11.71 -28.92
C LYS A 718 18.64 11.67 -27.85
N LEU A 719 18.98 12.83 -27.30
CA LEU A 719 19.99 12.98 -26.26
C LEU A 719 19.32 13.25 -24.91
N PHE A 720 19.53 12.35 -23.97
CA PHE A 720 19.19 12.53 -22.56
C PHE A 720 20.44 12.83 -21.74
N ILE A 721 20.50 13.98 -21.08
CA ILE A 721 21.59 14.34 -20.16
C ILE A 721 20.99 14.48 -18.76
N THR A 722 21.49 13.73 -17.78
CA THR A 722 21.14 13.90 -16.36
C THR A 722 22.31 14.51 -15.60
N ALA A 723 22.01 15.49 -14.74
CA ALA A 723 22.97 16.02 -13.79
C ALA A 723 23.05 15.11 -12.56
N ASN A 724 24.27 14.69 -12.20
CA ASN A 724 24.53 13.73 -11.13
C ASN A 724 24.63 14.41 -9.74
N LYS A 725 24.88 15.73 -9.71
CA LYS A 725 25.06 16.52 -8.48
C LYS A 725 24.06 17.67 -8.33
N SER A 726 24.10 18.67 -9.20
CA SER A 726 23.21 19.84 -9.11
C SER A 726 21.96 19.68 -9.97
N THR A 727 20.78 19.86 -9.37
CA THR A 727 19.48 19.63 -10.03
C THR A 727 18.71 20.90 -10.37
N THR A 728 19.23 22.07 -10.01
CA THR A 728 18.55 23.39 -10.19
C THR A 728 19.41 24.42 -10.91
N SER A 729 20.68 24.13 -11.15
CA SER A 729 21.62 25.07 -11.76
C SER A 729 21.39 25.27 -13.26
N LYS A 730 22.04 26.31 -13.79
CA LYS A 730 22.29 26.45 -15.23
C LYS A 730 23.49 25.59 -15.59
N HIS A 731 23.37 24.82 -16.65
CA HIS A 731 24.41 23.92 -17.13
C HIS A 731 24.87 24.34 -18.52
N SER A 732 26.16 24.14 -18.80
CA SER A 732 26.76 24.22 -20.14
C SER A 732 27.69 23.03 -20.25
N LEU A 733 27.49 22.18 -21.25
CA LEU A 733 28.22 20.94 -21.42
C LEU A 733 28.49 20.71 -22.89
N GLU A 734 29.76 20.47 -23.22
CA GLU A 734 30.17 20.13 -24.57
C GLU A 734 30.23 18.60 -24.74
N ILE A 735 29.52 18.08 -25.73
CA ILE A 735 29.53 16.67 -26.13
C ILE A 735 29.67 16.65 -27.65
N ASN A 736 30.69 15.96 -28.17
CA ASN A 736 30.97 15.84 -29.60
C ASN A 736 30.94 17.20 -30.33
N ASP A 737 31.72 18.18 -29.83
CA ASP A 737 31.84 19.54 -30.36
C ASP A 737 30.53 20.37 -30.38
N THR A 738 29.48 19.87 -29.72
CA THR A 738 28.20 20.57 -29.57
C THR A 738 28.01 21.00 -28.12
N ASN A 739 27.74 22.30 -27.91
CA ASN A 739 27.51 22.84 -26.57
C ASN A 739 26.02 22.84 -26.22
N TYR A 740 25.65 22.05 -25.23
CA TYR A 740 24.29 21.93 -24.69
C TYR A 740 24.14 22.84 -23.47
N LYS A 741 23.08 23.64 -23.46
CA LYS A 741 22.74 24.53 -22.34
C LYS A 741 21.32 24.28 -21.87
N TRP A 742 21.14 24.08 -20.57
CA TRP A 742 19.84 23.88 -19.96
C TRP A 742 19.82 24.40 -18.52
N THR A 743 18.63 24.42 -17.91
CA THR A 743 18.45 24.72 -16.49
C THR A 743 17.63 23.60 -15.86
N GLY A 744 18.01 23.18 -14.66
CA GLY A 744 17.36 22.08 -13.96
C GLY A 744 18.07 20.74 -14.13
N ALA A 745 17.42 19.67 -13.68
CA ALA A 745 18.10 18.41 -13.39
C ALA A 745 18.51 17.57 -14.60
N TYR A 746 17.86 17.79 -15.75
CA TYR A 746 18.14 17.04 -16.96
C TYR A 746 17.86 17.87 -18.22
N TYR A 747 18.38 17.40 -19.34
CA TYR A 747 18.08 17.84 -20.69
C TYR A 747 17.60 16.64 -21.51
N PHE A 748 16.56 16.84 -22.33
CA PHE A 748 16.07 15.84 -23.27
C PHE A 748 15.65 16.54 -24.55
N LYS A 749 16.27 16.19 -25.68
CA LYS A 749 15.87 16.60 -27.03
C LYS A 749 16.24 15.57 -28.08
#